data_AF-A0A812JHZ3-F1
#
_entry.id   AF-A0A812JHZ3-F1
#
_cell.length_a   1.000
_cell.length_b   1.000
_cell.length_c   1.000
_cell.angle_alpha   90.00
_cell.angle_beta   90.00
_cell.angle_gamma   90.00
#
_symmetry.space_group_name_H-M   'P 1'
#
loop_
_entity.id
_entity.type
_entity.pdbx_description
1 polymer ?
#
loop_
_entity_poly.entity_id
_entity_poly.type
_entity_poly.pdbx_seq_one_letter_code
_entity_poly.pdbx_strand_id
1 'polypeptide(L)'
;MVRRRSIRSIRSRFGSVCWLLLLLCGRRALLAFLQSENHPEEGSGDAGSDLALTSERAVLPAEVLPDRYDLDLDLDPEHLDTFSGSVAIGLEVTSATPFITLNARALSIDFKSVAFQPESAEAVLNPIDTTEDAELERVIFHFSENLPLGRATLRISYAGQLGQDMAGLYSSRYKSLHGWKSMALTQFEAVDARRMFPCWDEPSKKAVFGLSVSIPAALVAVSNMPSASETTISRNKKRVTFLDTPRMSSYLLALAVGRFDSIQAQTESGTLIRVLTVPGQAILGEFALDIARKSLVYYETYFEAPYPLPKLDMLAAPDFAAGAMENWGLVIYREVDLLCNVSTISVARKVRIATVVTHELSHMWFGNLVTMEWWEQLWLNEGFANWMQTHAVNTLFPEWHIWEQYVVQEQSRALSLDALRSSHPIEVPIRNAKEVDEVFDAISYCKGGSIVRMLTGVLGQDHFREGLRLYMKRFEYKNTASSDLWTCWEEVSGIQLREMMNSWTRQQGFPVLTVNESLDSGVRGTRRLTVKQQWFLADGSALPGDSDKLWQIPLLPGPLKEAANGKQPLALLDKKSDSWQVPANAATWIKFNFGQLAPYRVLYASQNLRSQLSKAVRSGEASAVDRIGLLMDAMAFAKQGQQPIRELLRLLAAFKGEKSAHVWEALNTVLRTLHRTVLAIQSTEYTLALQEAVGNGLLRGALREASTFSAHESDLVRQKRALVMALVARYMPHDREVREEAQKKFDAWLEAPTLSLKQELLPDDLKTSIFRIVLSNANGNTQYQALRRYVKGSDTPQAVRLSIYKALGAASRKDLRMKTLDMAMGGRNGVRLQDIMYPIQGVAAMDPDGAQIAWRWFLQRRRAITSRLRGANVRLLGSVIDCAAGALPDKSHANAVEALFEQHPVPGLERSIAQLVEAIRTEAKFVARMEDEMGQPEMKEVLEAFQVQAIGAVLATAASTVAATQLTHAAQSRYTHISMMALLLPLAHLLARGERYIASLRDVCVFLPLWVLSNYSLTQALALAPAGVVQTLFGTGPSQVAVLSRIFLAERFTFTRTVAVLLAFAGATILASRSGFQRQSGENVGFGSCFALAAVFASASYKVSFKVRLGTPPPHVVLGTVGTLGAVTAVLGLPLVLLLAELGAEDRWWSRSAAVNWPLVIGSAAVDVVYNTSIAWGLAFASPVFISVGVVVGTPVNMFIDATLHGEMPSLAQYVGAAVIAVSFALLVCVPTSRSEMTVHSTSSDSLVLSAREGGST
;
A
#
# COMPACT_ATOMS: atom_id res chain seq x y z
N MET A 1 -26.46 -3.39 -79.36
CA MET A 1 -27.61 -3.09 -78.49
C MET A 1 -27.12 -2.55 -77.14
N VAL A 2 -27.45 -1.28 -76.84
CA VAL A 2 -27.70 -0.64 -75.52
C VAL A 2 -26.72 -0.96 -74.35
N ARG A 3 -25.74 -0.05 -74.08
CA ARG A 3 -25.60 0.92 -72.95
C ARG A 3 -25.26 0.31 -71.57
N ARG A 4 -24.02 0.52 -71.06
CA ARG A 4 -23.49 1.64 -70.20
C ARG A 4 -23.92 1.47 -68.73
N ARG A 5 -23.14 1.70 -67.67
CA ARG A 5 -21.80 2.22 -67.28
C ARG A 5 -21.87 2.19 -65.72
N SER A 6 -20.86 2.25 -64.85
CA SER A 6 -19.40 2.14 -64.88
C SER A 6 -18.87 2.50 -63.48
N ILE A 7 -17.74 1.88 -63.05
CA ILE A 7 -16.51 2.56 -62.53
C ILE A 7 -16.62 3.22 -61.13
N ARG A 8 -15.67 3.16 -60.17
CA ARG A 8 -14.23 2.82 -60.00
C ARG A 8 -13.95 3.00 -58.48
N SER A 9 -12.85 2.63 -57.81
CA SER A 9 -11.60 1.92 -58.11
C SER A 9 -10.78 1.83 -56.80
N ILE A 10 -10.20 0.67 -56.46
CA ILE A 10 -8.76 0.30 -56.61
C ILE A 10 -7.84 0.86 -55.49
N ARG A 11 -7.22 -0.04 -54.73
CA ARG A 11 -5.84 -0.50 -55.00
C ARG A 11 -5.53 -1.88 -54.42
N SER A 12 -5.37 -2.82 -55.34
CA SER A 12 -4.65 -4.09 -55.25
C SER A 12 -3.18 -3.92 -55.68
N ARG A 13 -2.31 -4.82 -55.23
CA ARG A 13 -1.25 -5.48 -56.05
C ARG A 13 -1.15 -6.93 -55.53
N PHE A 14 -1.49 -7.96 -56.31
CA PHE A 14 -0.62 -8.70 -57.26
C PHE A 14 0.69 -9.17 -56.60
N GLY A 15 1.11 -10.44 -56.63
CA GLY A 15 0.60 -11.65 -57.29
C GLY A 15 1.54 -12.83 -56.98
N SER A 16 0.97 -14.03 -57.11
CA SER A 16 1.50 -15.38 -57.38
C SER A 16 3.02 -15.64 -57.39
N VAL A 17 3.42 -16.81 -56.86
CA VAL A 17 3.88 -17.99 -57.64
C VAL A 17 4.26 -19.18 -56.71
N CYS A 18 3.70 -20.36 -57.05
CA CYS A 18 4.12 -21.74 -56.79
C CYS A 18 4.12 -22.36 -55.37
N TRP A 19 3.14 -23.23 -55.16
CA TRP A 19 3.35 -24.58 -54.63
C TRP A 19 4.07 -25.45 -55.68
N LEU A 20 5.21 -26.06 -55.34
CA LEU A 20 5.64 -27.41 -55.77
C LEU A 20 7.05 -27.73 -55.22
N LEU A 21 7.18 -28.92 -54.62
CA LEU A 21 8.43 -29.68 -54.41
C LEU A 21 9.32 -29.33 -53.20
N LEU A 22 8.96 -29.87 -52.03
CA LEU A 22 9.95 -30.25 -51.01
C LEU A 22 9.75 -31.73 -50.62
N LEU A 23 9.97 -32.58 -51.62
CA LEU A 23 10.43 -33.96 -51.45
C LEU A 23 11.77 -34.08 -52.19
N LEU A 24 12.74 -34.65 -51.48
CA LEU A 24 14.00 -35.27 -51.95
C LEU A 24 15.26 -34.40 -52.16
N CYS A 25 16.24 -34.74 -51.31
CA CYS A 25 17.66 -34.97 -51.61
C CYS A 25 18.58 -33.76 -51.90
N GLY A 26 19.43 -33.46 -50.92
CA GLY A 26 20.63 -32.64 -51.07
C GLY A 26 21.58 -32.80 -49.88
N ARG A 27 22.29 -33.93 -49.83
CA ARG A 27 23.34 -34.28 -48.87
C ARG A 27 24.64 -33.50 -49.20
N ARG A 28 25.48 -33.27 -48.17
CA ARG A 28 26.88 -32.73 -48.14
C ARG A 28 26.92 -31.25 -47.70
N ALA A 29 27.43 -30.87 -46.54
CA ALA A 29 28.64 -31.34 -45.88
C ALA A 29 28.46 -31.48 -44.35
N LEU A 30 28.25 -32.73 -43.93
CA LEU A 30 28.74 -33.25 -42.67
C LEU A 30 29.95 -34.11 -43.06
N LEU A 31 31.12 -33.48 -43.17
CA LEU A 31 32.43 -34.11 -43.41
C LEU A 31 33.52 -33.02 -43.27
N ALA A 32 33.71 -32.51 -42.05
CA ALA A 32 34.92 -31.75 -41.68
C ALA A 32 35.08 -31.55 -40.16
N PHE A 33 34.58 -32.43 -39.29
CA PHE A 33 34.96 -32.34 -37.87
C PHE A 33 34.86 -33.68 -37.12
N LEU A 34 35.55 -34.71 -37.63
CA LEU A 34 36.03 -35.84 -36.83
C LEU A 34 37.36 -36.36 -37.40
N GLN A 35 38.43 -36.20 -36.60
CA GLN A 35 39.75 -36.87 -36.52
C GLN A 35 40.70 -35.84 -35.87
N SER A 36 41.35 -36.03 -34.72
CA SER A 36 41.92 -37.21 -34.04
C SER A 36 41.70 -37.10 -32.51
N GLU A 37 41.23 -38.13 -31.80
CA GLU A 37 42.03 -39.20 -31.14
C GLU A 37 43.22 -38.72 -30.30
N ASN A 38 43.11 -38.80 -28.97
CA ASN A 38 43.79 -39.83 -28.18
C ASN A 38 43.46 -39.73 -26.66
N HIS A 39 43.00 -40.85 -26.10
CA HIS A 39 43.06 -41.16 -24.66
C HIS A 39 44.51 -41.55 -24.28
N PRO A 40 44.86 -41.52 -22.98
CA PRO A 40 44.87 -42.80 -22.26
C PRO A 40 44.18 -42.76 -20.88
N GLU A 41 44.04 -43.98 -20.37
CA GLU A 41 43.13 -44.51 -19.36
C GLU A 41 43.50 -44.26 -17.88
N GLU A 42 42.44 -44.36 -17.07
CA GLU A 42 42.29 -44.96 -15.73
C GLU A 42 43.36 -44.79 -14.63
N GLY A 43 42.91 -44.12 -13.57
CA GLY A 43 43.35 -44.36 -12.19
C GLY A 43 42.16 -44.24 -11.25
N SER A 44 41.67 -45.37 -10.76
CA SER A 44 40.65 -45.51 -9.72
C SER A 44 41.07 -44.85 -8.41
N GLY A 45 40.16 -44.12 -7.76
CA GLY A 45 40.37 -43.61 -6.40
C GLY A 45 39.13 -42.91 -5.86
N ASP A 46 38.41 -43.62 -5.00
CA ASP A 46 37.31 -43.15 -4.17
C ASP A 46 37.75 -41.96 -3.28
N ALA A 47 37.05 -40.83 -3.39
CA ALA A 47 36.99 -39.79 -2.36
C ALA A 47 35.85 -38.81 -2.70
N GLY A 48 34.69 -39.05 -2.10
CA GLY A 48 33.69 -38.00 -1.91
C GLY A 48 34.17 -36.91 -0.95
N SER A 49 33.40 -35.84 -0.92
CA SER A 49 33.50 -34.64 -0.06
C SER A 49 34.52 -33.56 -0.48
N ASP A 50 34.05 -32.32 -0.38
CA ASP A 50 34.76 -31.04 -0.55
C ASP A 50 35.01 -30.53 -1.98
N LEU A 51 33.93 -30.04 -2.59
CA LEU A 51 34.02 -28.87 -3.48
C LEU A 51 34.40 -27.66 -2.63
N ALA A 52 35.70 -27.48 -2.44
CA ALA A 52 36.31 -26.35 -1.76
C ALA A 52 35.87 -25.02 -2.40
N LEU A 53 35.05 -24.26 -1.67
CA LEU A 53 34.88 -22.82 -1.82
C LEU A 53 36.17 -22.14 -1.35
N THR A 54 37.18 -22.06 -2.20
CA THR A 54 38.38 -21.25 -1.92
C THR A 54 38.64 -20.30 -3.09
N SER A 55 37.89 -19.21 -3.14
CA SER A 55 38.48 -17.98 -3.65
C SER A 55 39.18 -17.33 -2.45
N GLU A 56 40.51 -17.35 -2.40
CA GLU A 56 41.26 -16.72 -1.30
C GLU A 56 40.81 -15.27 -1.10
N ARG A 57 40.42 -14.91 0.13
CA ARG A 57 40.02 -13.55 0.49
C ARG A 57 41.26 -12.66 0.47
N ALA A 58 41.15 -11.48 -0.11
CA ALA A 58 42.17 -10.44 -0.06
C ALA A 58 42.09 -9.69 1.28
N VAL A 59 42.39 -10.39 2.38
CA VAL A 59 42.49 -9.82 3.74
C VAL A 59 43.88 -9.25 4.00
N LEU A 60 44.01 -8.43 5.03
CA LEU A 60 45.29 -7.92 5.51
C LEU A 60 46.12 -9.05 6.14
N PRO A 61 47.46 -8.99 6.03
CA PRO A 61 48.36 -9.96 6.65
C PRO A 61 48.14 -10.05 8.18
N ALA A 62 48.32 -11.23 8.76
CA ALA A 62 48.01 -11.53 10.16
C ALA A 62 49.22 -11.40 11.11
N GLU A 63 50.41 -11.16 10.56
CA GLU A 63 51.70 -11.05 11.25
C GLU A 63 51.77 -9.82 12.16
N VAL A 64 50.96 -8.79 11.86
CA VAL A 64 50.90 -7.54 12.62
C VAL A 64 49.44 -7.20 12.90
N LEU A 65 49.08 -7.12 14.17
CA LEU A 65 47.71 -6.87 14.62
C LEU A 65 47.64 -5.58 15.44
N PRO A 66 46.72 -4.65 15.12
CA PRO A 66 46.55 -3.42 15.91
C PRO A 66 45.80 -3.70 17.21
N ASP A 67 46.11 -2.94 18.25
CA ASP A 67 45.40 -2.96 19.53
C ASP A 67 44.82 -1.60 19.94
N ARG A 68 45.49 -0.50 19.58
CA ARG A 68 45.12 0.87 19.93
C ARG A 68 45.50 1.87 18.82
N TYR A 69 44.66 2.86 18.59
CA TYR A 69 44.93 4.02 17.74
C TYR A 69 44.83 5.30 18.57
N ASP A 70 45.91 6.06 18.66
CA ASP A 70 45.93 7.43 19.20
C ASP A 70 45.97 8.43 18.04
N LEU A 71 44.81 9.02 17.74
CA LEU A 71 44.58 9.93 16.62
C LEU A 71 44.64 11.38 17.08
N ASP A 72 45.49 12.19 16.46
CA ASP A 72 45.52 13.66 16.61
C ASP A 72 45.26 14.29 15.25
N LEU A 73 44.06 14.88 15.10
CA LEU A 73 43.62 15.54 13.87
C LEU A 73 43.68 17.06 14.03
N ASP A 74 44.07 17.72 12.96
CA ASP A 74 44.04 19.17 12.86
C ASP A 74 43.25 19.60 11.62
N LEU A 75 42.05 20.15 11.86
CA LEU A 75 41.14 20.66 10.84
C LEU A 75 41.43 22.13 10.52
N ASP A 76 41.35 22.48 9.23
CA ASP A 76 41.47 23.87 8.79
C ASP A 76 40.44 24.79 9.49
N PRO A 77 40.91 25.83 10.22
CA PRO A 77 40.03 26.74 10.96
C PRO A 77 39.21 27.70 10.08
N GLU A 78 39.55 27.89 8.80
CA GLU A 78 38.89 28.89 7.95
C GLU A 78 37.77 28.32 7.09
N HIS A 79 37.98 27.17 6.45
CA HIS A 79 37.11 26.64 5.40
C HIS A 79 36.58 25.22 5.65
N LEU A 80 37.16 24.47 6.60
CA LEU A 80 36.84 23.05 6.84
C LEU A 80 36.87 22.24 5.53
N ASP A 81 37.94 22.41 4.75
CA ASP A 81 38.15 21.75 3.47
C ASP A 81 39.33 20.76 3.48
N THR A 82 40.22 20.88 4.46
CA THR A 82 41.46 20.11 4.58
C THR A 82 41.71 19.74 6.04
N PHE A 83 42.53 18.70 6.23
CA PHE A 83 43.02 18.31 7.54
C PHE A 83 44.42 17.73 7.45
N SER A 84 45.17 17.88 8.54
CA SER A 84 46.39 17.10 8.80
C SER A 84 46.14 16.18 9.98
N GLY A 85 46.86 15.08 10.06
CA GLY A 85 46.72 14.12 11.12
C GLY A 85 48.04 13.44 11.46
N SER A 86 48.12 12.98 12.70
CA SER A 86 49.12 12.00 13.12
C SER A 86 48.42 10.87 13.86
N VAL A 87 48.87 9.65 13.64
CA VAL A 87 48.40 8.46 14.34
C VAL A 87 49.58 7.74 14.97
N ALA A 88 49.43 7.36 16.23
CA ALA A 88 50.26 6.35 16.87
C ALA A 88 49.44 5.08 17.04
N ILE A 89 49.90 3.98 16.44
CA ILE A 89 49.20 2.71 16.42
C ILE A 89 49.96 1.75 17.34
N GLY A 90 49.36 1.40 18.47
CA GLY A 90 49.78 0.25 19.24
C GLY A 90 49.47 -1.02 18.46
N LEU A 91 50.43 -1.94 18.41
CA LEU A 91 50.30 -3.17 17.66
C LEU A 91 51.15 -4.30 18.27
N GLU A 92 50.86 -5.51 17.85
CA GLU A 92 51.61 -6.72 18.19
C GLU A 92 52.12 -7.41 16.93
N VAL A 93 53.43 -7.66 16.87
CA VAL A 93 54.08 -8.47 15.85
C VAL A 93 54.05 -9.93 16.31
N THR A 94 53.19 -10.73 15.69
CA THR A 94 52.91 -12.13 16.06
C THR A 94 53.80 -13.11 15.31
N SER A 95 54.42 -12.69 14.19
CA SER A 95 55.31 -13.49 13.36
C SER A 95 56.36 -12.60 12.70
N ALA A 96 57.58 -13.12 12.51
CA ALA A 96 58.69 -12.35 11.96
C ALA A 96 58.39 -11.90 10.53
N THR A 97 58.38 -10.59 10.29
CA THR A 97 58.08 -9.99 8.98
C THR A 97 58.91 -8.72 8.77
N PRO A 98 59.41 -8.45 7.55
CA PRO A 98 60.10 -7.21 7.22
C PRO A 98 59.14 -6.13 6.67
N PHE A 99 57.83 -6.32 6.73
CA PHE A 99 56.85 -5.37 6.19
C PHE A 99 55.65 -5.15 7.11
N ILE A 100 55.06 -3.95 7.02
CA ILE A 100 53.74 -3.63 7.61
C ILE A 100 52.81 -3.20 6.49
N THR A 101 51.68 -3.89 6.37
CA THR A 101 50.65 -3.59 5.37
C THR A 101 49.37 -3.11 6.05
N LEU A 102 48.85 -1.95 5.64
CA LEU A 102 47.59 -1.38 6.14
C LEU A 102 46.84 -0.65 5.03
N ASN A 103 45.60 -0.25 5.28
CA ASN A 103 44.78 0.50 4.33
C ASN A 103 44.99 2.00 4.41
N ALA A 104 45.06 2.66 3.26
CA ALA A 104 45.06 4.11 3.12
C ALA A 104 44.48 4.51 1.75
N ARG A 105 43.64 5.54 1.72
CA ARG A 105 43.03 6.03 0.47
C ARG A 105 42.84 7.54 0.53
N ALA A 106 43.25 8.24 -0.54
CA ALA A 106 43.11 9.69 -0.64
C ALA A 106 43.79 10.46 0.52
N LEU A 107 44.85 9.88 1.07
CA LEU A 107 45.71 10.47 2.09
C LEU A 107 47.12 10.69 1.51
N SER A 108 47.72 11.82 1.86
CA SER A 108 49.13 12.10 1.60
C SER A 108 49.94 11.74 2.84
N ILE A 109 50.57 10.55 2.85
CA ILE A 109 51.41 10.09 3.96
C ILE A 109 52.80 10.76 3.86
N ASP A 110 53.26 11.34 4.96
CA ASP A 110 54.66 11.78 5.07
C ASP A 110 55.54 10.57 5.39
N PHE A 111 56.12 9.95 4.36
CA PHE A 111 56.97 8.77 4.51
C PHE A 111 58.10 8.95 5.54
N LYS A 112 58.64 10.17 5.68
CA LYS A 112 59.72 10.45 6.64
C LYS A 112 59.27 10.46 8.09
N SER A 113 57.96 10.57 8.33
CA SER A 113 57.37 10.52 9.66
C SER A 113 57.09 9.09 10.14
N VAL A 114 57.18 8.10 9.23
CA VAL A 114 56.84 6.71 9.55
C VAL A 114 57.94 6.12 10.43
N ALA A 115 57.58 5.73 11.65
CA ALA A 115 58.53 5.24 12.64
C ALA A 115 57.92 4.07 13.44
N PHE A 116 58.63 2.94 13.48
CA PHE A 116 58.28 1.77 14.26
C PHE A 116 59.16 1.70 15.51
N GLN A 117 58.54 1.60 16.68
CA GLN A 117 59.21 1.52 17.97
C GLN A 117 58.79 0.24 18.69
N PRO A 118 59.64 -0.81 18.77
CA PRO A 118 59.37 -1.96 19.62
C PRO A 118 59.42 -1.56 21.10
N GLU A 119 58.62 -2.20 21.95
CA GLU A 119 58.73 -2.03 23.41
C GLU A 119 59.98 -2.71 23.98
N SER A 120 60.48 -3.74 23.29
CA SER A 120 61.62 -4.56 23.72
C SER A 120 63.00 -3.95 23.43
N ALA A 121 63.07 -2.87 22.65
CA ALA A 121 64.32 -2.19 22.31
C ALA A 121 64.10 -0.68 22.21
N GLU A 122 65.11 0.12 22.53
CA GLU A 122 65.02 1.59 22.43
C GLU A 122 65.17 2.12 21.00
N ALA A 123 65.68 1.31 20.08
CA ALA A 123 65.95 1.75 18.71
C ALA A 123 64.65 1.92 17.89
N VAL A 124 64.45 3.12 17.33
CA VAL A 124 63.41 3.39 16.33
C VAL A 124 63.84 2.79 14.99
N LEU A 125 62.98 1.98 14.39
CA LEU A 125 63.14 1.45 13.05
C LEU A 125 62.31 2.28 12.07
N ASN A 126 62.94 2.80 11.02
CA ASN A 126 62.25 3.52 9.96
C ASN A 126 62.14 2.62 8.72
N PRO A 127 61.04 2.68 7.95
CA PRO A 127 60.97 1.95 6.70
C PRO A 127 61.99 2.51 5.70
N ILE A 128 62.56 1.62 4.90
CA ILE A 128 63.50 1.94 3.83
C ILE A 128 62.81 2.25 2.50
N ASP A 129 61.59 1.74 2.31
CA ASP A 129 60.77 1.95 1.12
C ASP A 129 59.27 1.81 1.42
N THR A 130 58.43 2.25 0.50
CA THR A 130 56.98 2.10 0.55
C THR A 130 56.41 1.65 -0.79
N THR A 131 55.44 0.75 -0.77
CA THR A 131 54.69 0.33 -1.97
C THR A 131 53.21 0.64 -1.78
N GLU A 132 52.58 1.18 -2.81
CA GLU A 132 51.13 1.40 -2.84
C GLU A 132 50.45 0.35 -3.72
N ASP A 133 49.41 -0.28 -3.18
CA ASP A 133 48.48 -1.12 -3.94
C ASP A 133 47.17 -0.33 -4.09
N ALA A 134 47.02 0.34 -5.24
CA ALA A 134 45.85 1.15 -5.54
C ALA A 134 44.56 0.29 -5.73
N GLU A 135 44.70 -0.98 -6.10
CA GLU A 135 43.57 -1.87 -6.32
C GLU A 135 42.94 -2.29 -4.99
N LEU A 136 43.75 -2.64 -4.00
CA LEU A 136 43.28 -3.02 -2.67
C LEU A 136 43.27 -1.86 -1.66
N GLU A 137 43.71 -0.67 -2.09
CA GLU A 137 43.84 0.55 -1.27
C GLU A 137 44.71 0.30 -0.03
N ARG A 138 45.92 -0.20 -0.28
CA ARG A 138 46.91 -0.52 0.76
C ARG A 138 48.20 0.24 0.56
N VAL A 139 48.87 0.49 1.66
CA VAL A 139 50.26 0.92 1.71
C VAL A 139 51.06 -0.13 2.47
N ILE A 140 52.25 -0.43 1.95
CA ILE A 140 53.17 -1.43 2.48
C ILE A 140 54.47 -0.72 2.82
N PHE A 141 54.81 -0.67 4.11
CA PHE A 141 56.08 -0.15 4.59
C PHE A 141 57.10 -1.27 4.68
N HIS A 142 58.24 -1.14 4.00
CA HIS A 142 59.31 -2.13 3.97
C HIS A 142 60.45 -1.74 4.92
N PHE A 143 60.93 -2.68 5.71
CA PHE A 143 62.04 -2.51 6.65
C PHE A 143 63.26 -3.31 6.18
N SER A 144 64.46 -2.88 6.57
CA SER A 144 65.70 -3.56 6.18
C SER A 144 65.89 -4.93 6.83
N GLU A 145 65.23 -5.17 7.96
CA GLU A 145 65.30 -6.40 8.74
C GLU A 145 63.90 -6.78 9.23
N ASN A 146 63.74 -8.02 9.69
CA ASN A 146 62.50 -8.47 10.32
C ASN A 146 62.20 -7.66 11.59
N LEU A 147 60.95 -7.27 11.75
CA LEU A 147 60.47 -6.59 12.94
C LEU A 147 60.57 -7.50 14.17
N PRO A 148 61.02 -6.98 15.33
CA PRO A 148 61.02 -7.72 16.59
C PRO A 148 59.61 -8.21 16.95
N LEU A 149 59.52 -9.45 17.44
CA LEU A 149 58.26 -10.01 17.96
C LEU A 149 57.80 -9.29 19.22
N GLY A 150 56.48 -9.22 19.42
CA GLY A 150 55.84 -8.60 20.58
C GLY A 150 55.26 -7.22 20.30
N ARG A 151 55.04 -6.45 21.37
CA ARG A 151 54.37 -5.14 21.29
C ARG A 151 55.28 -4.05 20.72
N ALA A 152 54.68 -3.17 19.94
CA ALA A 152 55.34 -2.02 19.35
C ALA A 152 54.35 -0.88 19.09
N THR A 153 54.88 0.30 18.76
CA THR A 153 54.13 1.46 18.29
C THR A 153 54.57 1.87 16.89
N LEU A 154 53.63 2.02 15.96
CA LEU A 154 53.86 2.61 14.64
C LEU A 154 53.33 4.04 14.60
N ARG A 155 54.16 5.01 14.24
CA ARG A 155 53.76 6.43 14.11
C ARG A 155 53.70 6.82 12.65
N ILE A 156 52.67 7.56 12.24
CA ILE A 156 52.47 8.03 10.87
C ILE A 156 51.86 9.43 10.90
N SER A 157 52.44 10.38 10.18
CA SER A 157 51.84 11.69 9.88
C SER A 157 51.32 11.72 8.44
N TYR A 158 50.18 12.38 8.25
CA TYR A 158 49.49 12.41 6.97
C TYR A 158 48.62 13.68 6.82
N ALA A 159 48.13 13.92 5.60
CA ALA A 159 47.16 14.97 5.31
C ALA A 159 46.08 14.47 4.35
N GLY A 160 44.90 15.09 4.40
CA GLY A 160 43.76 14.75 3.55
C GLY A 160 42.84 15.93 3.26
N GLN A 161 41.83 15.69 2.41
CA GLN A 161 40.84 16.68 2.01
C GLN A 161 39.43 16.24 2.41
N LEU A 162 38.59 17.20 2.81
CA LEU A 162 37.17 16.97 3.08
C LEU A 162 36.38 17.08 1.77
N GLY A 163 35.97 15.92 1.25
CA GLY A 163 35.12 15.84 0.07
C GLY A 163 33.69 16.34 0.29
N GLN A 164 32.89 16.33 -0.77
CA GLN A 164 31.42 16.59 -0.71
C GLN A 164 30.63 15.33 -1.09
N ASP A 165 31.27 14.17 -0.94
CA ASP A 165 30.83 12.86 -1.37
C ASP A 165 30.11 12.05 -0.30
N MET A 166 30.04 12.54 0.94
CA MET A 166 29.38 11.85 2.06
C MET A 166 30.05 10.50 2.39
N ALA A 167 31.38 10.42 2.26
CA ALA A 167 32.21 9.25 2.56
C ALA A 167 33.55 9.70 3.17
N GLY A 168 34.14 8.89 4.06
CA GLY A 168 35.33 9.28 4.82
C GLY A 168 35.03 10.45 5.77
N LEU A 169 36.03 11.30 6.01
CA LEU A 169 35.82 12.61 6.66
C LEU A 169 35.50 13.65 5.57
N TYR A 170 34.27 14.19 5.59
CA TYR A 170 33.73 15.02 4.51
C TYR A 170 33.08 16.30 5.02
N SER A 171 32.89 17.27 4.12
CA SER A 171 32.25 18.56 4.39
C SER A 171 30.79 18.56 3.97
N SER A 172 29.91 18.99 4.88
CA SER A 172 28.47 19.19 4.66
C SER A 172 28.11 20.67 4.84
N ARG A 173 27.03 21.12 4.20
CA ARG A 173 26.61 22.53 4.25
C ARG A 173 25.11 22.70 4.49
N TYR A 174 24.79 23.72 5.29
CA TYR A 174 23.42 24.11 5.56
C TYR A 174 23.25 25.63 5.48
N LYS A 175 22.01 26.07 5.22
CA LYS A 175 21.66 27.49 5.12
C LYS A 175 21.12 27.96 6.47
N SER A 176 21.81 28.90 7.10
CA SER A 176 21.34 29.62 8.29
C SER A 176 20.70 30.95 7.91
N LEU A 177 20.08 31.64 8.88
CA LEU A 177 19.60 33.02 8.71
C LEU A 177 20.71 34.00 8.26
N HIS A 178 21.95 33.71 8.63
CA HIS A 178 23.14 34.53 8.32
C HIS A 178 23.94 33.98 7.12
N GLY A 179 23.31 33.18 6.26
CA GLY A 179 23.93 32.57 5.08
C GLY A 179 24.42 31.14 5.29
N TRP A 180 25.23 30.64 4.36
CA TRP A 180 25.72 29.26 4.37
C TRP A 180 26.75 29.03 5.48
N LYS A 181 26.68 27.86 6.11
CA LYS A 181 27.61 27.36 7.11
C LYS A 181 28.09 25.97 6.73
N SER A 182 29.33 25.64 7.10
CA SER A 182 29.96 24.34 6.88
C SER A 182 29.99 23.53 8.17
N MET A 183 30.04 22.22 8.02
CA MET A 183 30.31 21.25 9.08
C MET A 183 31.16 20.12 8.51
N ALA A 184 31.95 19.45 9.36
CA ALA A 184 32.65 18.22 9.01
C ALA A 184 31.92 17.03 9.63
N LEU A 185 31.82 15.92 8.90
CA LEU A 185 31.13 14.69 9.26
C LEU A 185 31.94 13.48 8.80
N THR A 186 31.72 12.32 9.43
CA THR A 186 32.31 11.05 9.02
C THR A 186 31.25 10.07 8.53
N GLN A 187 31.59 9.26 7.52
CA GLN A 187 30.88 8.04 7.14
C GLN A 187 31.94 7.01 6.72
N PHE A 188 32.12 5.94 7.50
CA PHE A 188 33.19 4.96 7.25
C PHE A 188 32.70 3.60 6.79
N GLU A 189 31.45 3.22 7.07
CA GLU A 189 30.96 1.94 6.58
C GLU A 189 30.80 1.97 5.04
N ALA A 190 31.34 0.99 4.31
CA ALA A 190 32.01 -0.22 4.82
C ALA A 190 33.54 -0.09 5.04
N VAL A 191 34.24 0.69 4.21
CA VAL A 191 35.71 0.72 4.18
C VAL A 191 36.28 2.10 3.86
N ASP A 192 35.70 3.14 4.46
CA ASP A 192 36.11 4.52 4.26
C ASP A 192 36.82 5.13 5.49
N ALA A 193 37.08 4.36 6.57
CA ALA A 193 37.92 4.84 7.68
C ALA A 193 39.35 5.14 7.20
N ARG A 194 39.85 4.34 6.25
CA ARG A 194 41.11 4.53 5.51
C ARG A 194 41.24 5.86 4.77
N ARG A 195 40.15 6.64 4.65
CA ARG A 195 40.15 8.01 4.10
C ARG A 195 40.35 9.11 5.13
N MET A 196 40.19 8.80 6.42
CA MET A 196 40.50 9.73 7.51
C MET A 196 41.88 9.42 8.10
N PHE A 197 42.27 8.15 8.22
CA PHE A 197 43.56 7.76 8.79
C PHE A 197 44.02 6.41 8.25
N PRO A 198 45.34 6.17 8.10
CA PRO A 198 45.86 4.86 7.72
C PRO A 198 45.59 3.82 8.83
N CYS A 199 44.98 2.69 8.51
CA CYS A 199 44.57 1.68 9.51
C CYS A 199 44.34 0.28 8.94
N TRP A 200 44.19 -0.72 9.82
CA TRP A 200 43.68 -2.04 9.43
C TRP A 200 42.16 -1.97 9.32
N ASP A 201 41.68 -1.59 8.13
CA ASP A 201 40.28 -1.25 7.91
C ASP A 201 39.44 -2.48 7.54
N GLU A 202 39.36 -3.41 8.50
CA GLU A 202 38.61 -4.67 8.45
C GLU A 202 37.80 -4.85 9.75
N PRO A 203 36.55 -5.37 9.69
CA PRO A 203 35.68 -5.44 10.87
C PRO A 203 36.23 -6.32 12.00
N SER A 204 37.03 -7.35 11.69
CA SER A 204 37.68 -8.25 12.67
C SER A 204 38.86 -7.62 13.42
N LYS A 205 39.41 -6.51 12.93
CA LYS A 205 40.60 -5.86 13.48
C LYS A 205 40.22 -4.81 14.52
N LYS A 206 39.40 -5.21 15.50
CA LYS A 206 38.92 -4.32 16.57
C LYS A 206 40.08 -3.77 17.41
N ALA A 207 40.00 -2.49 17.78
CA ALA A 207 40.99 -1.78 18.59
C ALA A 207 40.33 -0.73 19.49
N VAL A 208 41.10 -0.17 20.43
CA VAL A 208 40.72 1.02 21.21
C VAL A 208 41.09 2.28 20.41
N PHE A 209 40.24 3.29 20.41
CA PHE A 209 40.51 4.57 19.73
C PHE A 209 40.56 5.72 20.75
N GLY A 210 41.70 6.38 20.84
CA GLY A 210 41.87 7.68 21.47
C GLY A 210 41.83 8.77 20.41
N LEU A 211 40.94 9.77 20.55
CA LEU A 211 40.77 10.84 19.57
C LEU A 211 41.00 12.22 20.18
N SER A 212 41.90 12.99 19.58
CA SER A 212 42.06 14.42 19.78
C SER A 212 41.86 15.15 18.45
N VAL A 213 41.15 16.27 18.49
CA VAL A 213 40.88 17.08 17.30
C VAL A 213 41.06 18.57 17.61
N SER A 214 41.85 19.24 16.78
CA SER A 214 42.02 20.69 16.78
C SER A 214 41.04 21.30 15.78
N ILE A 215 40.15 22.16 16.28
CA ILE A 215 39.04 22.76 15.51
C ILE A 215 39.00 24.27 15.69
N PRO A 216 38.35 25.02 14.78
CA PRO A 216 38.11 26.43 15.02
C PRO A 216 37.33 26.66 16.32
N ALA A 217 37.77 27.64 17.12
CA ALA A 217 37.34 27.83 18.51
C ALA A 217 35.82 28.04 18.69
N ALA A 218 35.14 28.54 17.67
CA ALA A 218 33.71 28.81 17.70
C ALA A 218 32.82 27.59 17.34
N LEU A 219 33.41 26.44 17.04
CA LEU A 219 32.71 25.20 16.72
C LEU A 219 32.75 24.21 17.90
N VAL A 220 31.90 23.18 17.81
CA VAL A 220 31.83 22.06 18.72
C VAL A 220 32.25 20.81 17.98
N ALA A 221 33.02 19.94 18.63
CA ALA A 221 33.31 18.59 18.15
C ALA A 221 32.54 17.58 19.01
N VAL A 222 31.88 16.61 18.36
CA VAL A 222 31.30 15.43 19.00
C VAL A 222 31.85 14.18 18.32
N SER A 223 32.09 13.13 19.10
CA SER A 223 32.63 11.84 18.64
C SER A 223 31.94 10.71 19.41
N ASN A 224 32.41 9.47 19.29
CA ASN A 224 31.86 8.29 19.96
C ASN A 224 31.72 8.46 21.48
N MET A 225 32.76 9.02 22.12
CA MET A 225 32.84 9.21 23.57
C MET A 225 32.64 10.67 23.99
N PRO A 226 32.32 10.96 25.28
CA PRO A 226 32.33 12.31 25.82
C PRO A 226 33.70 12.99 25.69
N SER A 227 33.72 14.32 25.64
CA SER A 227 34.98 15.07 25.74
C SER A 227 35.56 14.93 27.14
N ALA A 228 36.84 14.57 27.22
CA ALA A 228 37.62 14.52 28.44
C ALA A 228 38.15 15.92 28.81
N SER A 229 38.58 16.70 27.81
CA SER A 229 39.09 18.06 28.00
C SER A 229 38.97 18.91 26.74
N GLU A 230 38.84 20.22 26.92
CA GLU A 230 39.01 21.21 25.86
C GLU A 230 40.12 22.19 26.24
N THR A 231 41.04 22.50 25.32
CA THR A 231 42.16 23.41 25.55
C THR A 231 42.26 24.42 24.42
N THR A 232 42.29 25.71 24.74
CA THR A 232 42.52 26.77 23.75
C THR A 232 43.96 26.71 23.25
N ILE A 233 44.16 26.50 21.94
CA ILE A 233 45.49 26.53 21.31
C ILE A 233 45.85 27.97 20.93
N SER A 234 44.89 28.70 20.37
CA SER A 234 45.05 30.09 19.95
C SER A 234 43.69 30.80 19.97
N ARG A 235 43.66 32.11 19.69
CA ARG A 235 42.40 32.89 19.65
C ARG A 235 41.33 32.26 18.74
N ASN A 236 41.74 31.59 17.67
CA ASN A 236 40.83 31.05 16.66
C ASN A 236 40.74 29.52 16.68
N LYS A 237 41.43 28.83 17.59
CA LYS A 237 41.55 27.36 17.56
C LYS A 237 41.54 26.74 18.96
N LYS A 238 40.83 25.62 19.11
CA LYS A 238 40.84 24.82 20.34
C LYS A 238 41.07 23.35 20.02
N ARG A 239 41.68 22.62 20.94
CA ARG A 239 41.81 21.17 20.92
C ARG A 239 40.74 20.56 21.81
N VAL A 240 40.04 19.56 21.30
CA VAL A 240 39.09 18.73 22.04
C VAL A 240 39.67 17.33 22.10
N THR A 241 39.82 16.78 23.29
CA THR A 241 40.27 15.40 23.52
C THR A 241 39.10 14.60 24.09
N PHE A 242 38.79 13.46 23.47
CA PHE A 242 37.72 12.56 23.89
C PHE A 242 38.25 11.46 24.81
N LEU A 243 37.36 10.86 25.61
CA LEU A 243 37.69 9.62 26.33
C LEU A 243 37.94 8.48 25.34
N ASP A 244 38.75 7.50 25.74
CA ASP A 244 39.01 6.29 24.96
C ASP A 244 37.72 5.50 24.71
N THR A 245 37.56 4.96 23.50
CA THR A 245 36.48 4.04 23.17
C THR A 245 36.72 2.67 23.82
N PRO A 246 35.68 1.84 23.99
CA PRO A 246 35.89 0.40 24.08
C PRO A 246 36.53 -0.16 22.80
N ARG A 247 36.93 -1.44 22.87
CA ARG A 247 37.42 -2.17 21.69
C ARG A 247 36.30 -2.31 20.66
N MET A 248 36.48 -1.69 19.50
CA MET A 248 35.49 -1.66 18.41
C MET A 248 36.15 -1.68 17.02
N SER A 249 35.37 -1.87 15.96
CA SER A 249 35.88 -1.88 14.57
C SER A 249 36.09 -0.46 14.02
N SER A 250 37.00 -0.28 13.06
CA SER A 250 37.35 1.03 12.47
C SER A 250 36.15 1.77 11.88
N TYR A 251 35.23 1.05 11.23
CA TYR A 251 34.06 1.64 10.55
C TYR A 251 33.07 2.34 11.51
N LEU A 252 33.17 2.08 12.82
CA LEU A 252 32.30 2.65 13.85
C LEU A 252 32.85 3.95 14.44
N LEU A 253 34.11 4.31 14.19
CA LEU A 253 34.65 5.59 14.63
C LEU A 253 33.90 6.74 13.93
N ALA A 254 33.57 7.80 14.67
CA ALA A 254 32.88 8.95 14.12
C ALA A 254 33.35 10.29 14.70
N LEU A 255 33.26 11.32 13.88
CA LEU A 255 33.55 12.70 14.24
C LEU A 255 32.58 13.63 13.51
N ALA A 256 31.95 14.53 14.27
CA ALA A 256 31.21 15.64 13.70
C ALA A 256 31.69 16.97 14.31
N VAL A 257 32.03 17.92 13.45
CA VAL A 257 32.49 19.26 13.83
C VAL A 257 31.58 20.30 13.20
N GLY A 258 30.94 21.12 14.03
CA GLY A 258 29.97 22.10 13.54
C GLY A 258 29.37 22.95 14.64
N ARG A 259 28.27 23.61 14.31
CA ARG A 259 27.41 24.27 15.30
C ARG A 259 26.19 23.40 15.50
N PHE A 260 25.97 22.98 16.74
CA PHE A 260 24.86 22.11 17.09
C PHE A 260 23.96 22.78 18.11
N ASP A 261 22.68 22.53 17.96
CA ASP A 261 21.66 22.70 18.98
C ASP A 261 21.14 21.30 19.32
N SER A 262 20.66 21.10 20.54
CA SER A 262 20.33 19.77 21.02
C SER A 262 19.19 19.74 22.01
N ILE A 263 18.42 18.66 21.96
CA ILE A 263 17.50 18.24 23.01
C ILE A 263 18.04 16.95 23.64
N GLN A 264 17.85 16.78 24.95
CA GLN A 264 18.45 15.67 25.68
C GLN A 264 17.50 15.04 26.70
N ALA A 265 17.73 13.76 26.98
CA ALA A 265 17.09 12.99 28.03
C ALA A 265 18.12 12.06 28.66
N GLN A 266 17.79 11.44 29.79
CA GLN A 266 18.62 10.42 30.43
C GLN A 266 17.79 9.15 30.60
N THR A 267 18.41 7.99 30.43
CA THR A 267 17.79 6.70 30.79
C THR A 267 17.79 6.52 32.30
N GLU A 268 16.99 5.57 32.77
CA GLU A 268 16.96 5.14 34.16
C GLU A 268 18.31 4.55 34.61
N SER A 269 19.10 3.99 33.68
CA SER A 269 20.47 3.51 33.88
C SER A 269 21.53 4.62 33.91
N GLY A 270 21.15 5.89 33.64
CA GLY A 270 22.04 7.04 33.70
C GLY A 270 22.70 7.44 32.38
N THR A 271 22.42 6.75 31.27
CA THR A 271 22.96 7.06 29.95
C THR A 271 22.35 8.37 29.42
N LEU A 272 23.20 9.35 29.10
CA LEU A 272 22.77 10.61 28.49
C LEU A 272 22.47 10.39 27.00
N ILE A 273 21.25 10.71 26.56
CA ILE A 273 20.85 10.65 25.16
C ILE A 273 20.61 12.06 24.63
N ARG A 274 21.19 12.40 23.48
CA ARG A 274 21.01 13.71 22.84
C ARG A 274 20.61 13.56 21.38
N VAL A 275 19.65 14.36 20.92
CA VAL A 275 19.43 14.59 19.50
C VAL A 275 20.10 15.92 19.14
N LEU A 276 21.11 15.87 18.26
CA LEU A 276 21.83 17.03 17.76
C LEU A 276 21.34 17.40 16.36
N THR A 277 21.25 18.69 16.09
CA THR A 277 20.87 19.22 14.78
C THR A 277 21.49 20.59 14.56
N VAL A 278 21.32 21.14 13.36
CA VAL A 278 21.67 22.53 13.07
C VAL A 278 20.86 23.49 13.96
N PRO A 279 21.40 24.67 14.32
CA PRO A 279 20.73 25.56 15.27
C PRO A 279 19.31 25.96 14.88
N GLY A 280 18.39 25.92 15.86
CA GLY A 280 17.00 26.34 15.69
C GLY A 280 16.03 25.22 15.29
N GLN A 281 16.48 23.96 15.27
CA GLN A 281 15.64 22.81 14.93
C GLN A 281 15.54 21.75 16.04
N ALA A 282 16.16 21.94 17.20
CA ALA A 282 16.26 20.90 18.24
C ALA A 282 14.91 20.31 18.68
N ILE A 283 13.87 21.15 18.77
CA ILE A 283 12.52 20.70 19.15
C ILE A 283 11.92 19.66 18.19
N LEU A 284 12.34 19.66 16.92
CA LEU A 284 11.88 18.66 15.94
C LEU A 284 12.45 17.26 16.23
N GLY A 285 13.45 17.15 17.11
CA GLY A 285 14.05 15.90 17.56
C GLY A 285 13.35 15.24 18.75
N GLU A 286 12.34 15.88 19.36
CA GLU A 286 11.70 15.41 20.60
C GLU A 286 11.10 13.99 20.44
N PHE A 287 10.45 13.72 19.32
CA PHE A 287 9.88 12.41 19.03
C PHE A 287 10.94 11.32 18.94
N ALA A 288 12.04 11.57 18.23
CA ALA A 288 13.15 10.63 18.11
C ALA A 288 13.86 10.40 19.45
N LEU A 289 14.01 11.45 20.26
CA LEU A 289 14.60 11.36 21.60
C LEU A 289 13.78 10.44 22.53
N ASP A 290 12.45 10.55 22.52
CA ASP A 290 11.59 9.68 23.34
C ASP A 290 11.66 8.21 22.87
N ILE A 291 11.65 7.97 21.56
CA ILE A 291 11.84 6.62 20.99
C ILE A 291 13.20 6.06 21.39
N ALA A 292 14.26 6.85 21.25
CA ALA A 292 15.61 6.41 21.58
C ALA A 292 15.75 6.04 23.05
N ARG A 293 15.21 6.86 23.96
CA ARG A 293 15.20 6.55 25.40
C ARG A 293 14.49 5.23 25.69
N LYS A 294 13.29 5.05 25.16
CA LYS A 294 12.49 3.83 25.41
C LYS A 294 13.10 2.59 24.76
N SER A 295 13.62 2.71 23.54
CA SER A 295 14.20 1.58 22.81
C SER A 295 15.55 1.14 23.37
N LEU A 296 16.38 2.08 23.86
CA LEU A 296 17.65 1.72 24.51
C LEU A 296 17.39 0.86 25.76
N VAL A 297 16.49 1.30 26.65
CA VAL A 297 16.08 0.54 27.86
C VAL A 297 15.47 -0.81 27.49
N TYR A 298 14.66 -0.84 26.43
CA TYR A 298 14.09 -2.06 25.91
C TYR A 298 15.16 -3.07 25.48
N TYR A 299 16.18 -2.63 24.72
CA TYR A 299 17.27 -3.50 24.27
C TYR A 299 18.16 -3.98 25.42
N GLU A 300 18.50 -3.11 26.38
CA GLU A 300 19.22 -3.49 27.59
C GLU A 300 18.53 -4.65 28.33
N THR A 301 17.20 -4.55 28.46
CA THR A 301 16.38 -5.57 29.12
C THR A 301 16.21 -6.83 28.28
N TYR A 302 15.99 -6.68 26.97
CA TYR A 302 15.72 -7.80 26.07
C TYR A 302 16.95 -8.70 25.94
N PHE A 303 18.14 -8.10 25.79
CA PHE A 303 19.41 -8.82 25.65
C PHE A 303 20.11 -9.16 26.97
N GLU A 304 19.65 -8.61 28.10
CA GLU A 304 20.35 -8.70 29.40
C GLU A 304 21.83 -8.28 29.30
N ALA A 305 22.08 -7.26 28.47
CA ALA A 305 23.39 -6.69 28.21
C ALA A 305 23.25 -5.17 28.25
N PRO A 306 23.81 -4.47 29.25
CA PRO A 306 23.66 -3.02 29.39
C PRO A 306 24.37 -2.28 28.25
N TYR A 307 23.90 -1.07 27.92
CA TYR A 307 24.61 -0.22 26.98
C TYR A 307 25.90 0.30 27.64
N PRO A 308 27.09 0.06 27.06
CA PRO A 308 28.34 0.22 27.80
C PRO A 308 28.90 1.65 27.79
N LEU A 309 28.37 2.57 26.98
CA LEU A 309 28.90 3.94 26.88
C LEU A 309 28.12 4.91 27.77
N PRO A 310 28.76 5.96 28.31
CA PRO A 310 28.10 6.93 29.20
C PRO A 310 27.07 7.81 28.47
N LYS A 311 27.08 7.83 27.14
CA LYS A 311 26.17 8.65 26.32
C LYS A 311 25.85 8.01 24.97
N LEU A 312 24.79 8.49 24.36
CA LEU A 312 24.38 8.19 22.99
C LEU A 312 23.90 9.47 22.30
N ASP A 313 24.64 9.90 21.29
CA ASP A 313 24.28 11.05 20.46
C ASP A 313 23.62 10.59 19.16
N MET A 314 22.57 11.30 18.72
CA MET A 314 21.90 11.11 17.44
C MET A 314 21.95 12.41 16.65
N LEU A 315 22.71 12.47 15.57
CA LEU A 315 22.94 13.68 14.79
C LEU A 315 22.12 13.70 13.49
N ALA A 316 21.28 14.72 13.31
CA ALA A 316 20.65 15.01 12.01
C ALA A 316 21.65 15.72 11.08
N ALA A 317 22.18 14.99 10.10
CA ALA A 317 23.08 15.50 9.08
C ALA A 317 22.30 16.05 7.86
N PRO A 318 22.60 17.30 7.41
CA PRO A 318 21.98 17.90 6.21
C PRO A 318 22.30 17.18 4.91
N ASP A 319 23.53 16.65 4.80
CA ASP A 319 24.03 15.89 3.66
C ASP A 319 24.52 14.52 4.15
N PHE A 320 23.77 13.46 3.81
CA PHE A 320 24.05 12.08 4.21
C PHE A 320 23.53 11.09 3.15
N ALA A 321 24.39 10.18 2.69
CA ALA A 321 24.08 9.30 1.57
C ALA A 321 23.03 8.24 1.94
N ALA A 322 23.28 7.52 3.05
CA ALA A 322 22.42 6.48 3.60
C ALA A 322 21.20 7.06 4.36
N GLY A 323 20.40 6.20 4.99
CA GLY A 323 19.33 6.63 5.89
C GLY A 323 19.88 7.11 7.23
N ALA A 324 20.71 6.26 7.85
CA ALA A 324 21.48 6.53 9.04
C ALA A 324 22.72 5.61 9.09
N MET A 325 23.53 5.72 10.15
CA MET A 325 24.73 4.93 10.42
C MET A 325 24.94 4.82 11.93
N GLU A 326 25.19 3.60 12.41
CA GLU A 326 25.19 3.19 13.81
C GLU A 326 26.48 3.50 14.60
N ASN A 327 27.26 4.52 14.21
CA ASN A 327 28.56 4.78 14.83
C ASN A 327 28.44 4.81 16.36
N TRP A 328 29.25 4.01 17.07
CA TRP A 328 28.98 3.66 18.46
C TRP A 328 29.02 4.90 19.37
N GLY A 329 27.86 5.31 19.88
CA GLY A 329 27.72 6.51 20.71
C GLY A 329 27.52 7.82 19.94
N LEU A 330 27.63 7.87 18.61
CA LEU A 330 27.31 9.03 17.76
C LEU A 330 26.63 8.57 16.47
N VAL A 331 25.36 8.19 16.55
CA VAL A 331 24.58 7.74 15.40
C VAL A 331 24.25 8.93 14.48
N ILE A 332 24.52 8.82 13.19
CA ILE A 332 24.30 9.90 12.22
C ILE A 332 23.10 9.55 11.33
N TYR A 333 22.16 10.47 11.17
CA TYR A 333 20.91 10.29 10.42
C TYR A 333 20.78 11.34 9.33
N ARG A 334 20.02 11.03 8.27
CA ARG A 334 19.38 12.10 7.48
C ARG A 334 18.40 12.89 8.33
N GLU A 335 18.29 14.20 8.08
CA GLU A 335 17.29 15.07 8.72
C GLU A 335 15.87 14.49 8.63
N VAL A 336 15.49 13.92 7.48
CA VAL A 336 14.13 13.39 7.25
C VAL A 336 13.81 12.08 7.98
N ASP A 337 14.83 11.40 8.51
CA ASP A 337 14.73 10.13 9.25
C ASP A 337 14.93 10.33 10.77
N LEU A 338 15.16 11.57 11.24
CA LEU A 338 15.29 11.90 12.67
C LEU A 338 14.39 13.07 13.12
N LEU A 339 14.22 14.10 12.29
CA LEU A 339 13.52 15.33 12.66
C LEU A 339 12.09 15.36 12.11
N CYS A 340 11.13 15.69 12.97
CA CYS A 340 9.74 15.87 12.55
C CYS A 340 8.93 16.82 13.41
N ASN A 341 7.82 17.28 12.84
CA ASN A 341 6.72 17.83 13.62
C ASN A 341 5.60 16.78 13.67
N VAL A 342 5.40 16.17 14.84
CA VAL A 342 4.46 15.04 15.05
C VAL A 342 3.02 15.39 14.67
N SER A 343 2.62 16.65 14.81
CA SER A 343 1.25 17.10 14.49
C SER A 343 0.94 17.14 13.00
N THR A 344 1.96 17.17 12.14
CA THR A 344 1.78 17.44 10.69
C THR A 344 2.47 16.43 9.78
N ILE A 345 3.40 15.64 10.31
CA ILE A 345 4.10 14.59 9.59
C ILE A 345 3.14 13.53 9.02
N SER A 346 3.52 12.97 7.88
CA SER A 346 2.84 11.80 7.30
C SER A 346 3.03 10.58 8.17
N VAL A 347 2.01 9.73 8.32
CA VAL A 347 2.08 8.50 9.14
C VAL A 347 3.23 7.60 8.70
N ALA A 348 3.38 7.40 7.38
CA ALA A 348 4.48 6.61 6.83
C ALA A 348 5.87 7.12 7.24
N ARG A 349 6.03 8.43 7.47
CA ARG A 349 7.30 9.00 7.89
C ARG A 349 7.48 8.96 9.40
N LYS A 350 6.40 9.12 10.16
CA LYS A 350 6.40 8.93 11.61
C LYS A 350 6.87 7.51 11.97
N VAL A 351 6.31 6.50 11.27
CA VAL A 351 6.74 5.10 11.40
C VAL A 351 8.18 4.90 10.90
N ARG A 352 8.58 5.56 9.80
CA ARG A 352 9.97 5.53 9.31
C ARG A 352 10.96 6.03 10.38
N ILE A 353 10.70 7.16 11.04
CA ILE A 353 11.60 7.68 12.09
C ILE A 353 11.70 6.67 13.23
N ALA A 354 10.58 6.11 13.69
CA ALA A 354 10.58 5.11 14.75
C ALA A 354 11.37 3.85 14.38
N THR A 355 11.17 3.34 13.16
CA THR A 355 11.88 2.15 12.67
C THR A 355 13.36 2.41 12.44
N VAL A 356 13.78 3.56 11.89
CA VAL A 356 15.21 3.88 11.73
C VAL A 356 15.89 4.07 13.08
N VAL A 357 15.32 4.87 13.99
CA VAL A 357 15.92 5.07 15.32
C VAL A 357 16.07 3.73 16.05
N THR A 358 15.06 2.87 16.02
CA THR A 358 15.15 1.55 16.65
C THR A 358 16.13 0.60 15.93
N HIS A 359 16.26 0.70 14.61
CA HIS A 359 17.27 -0.02 13.82
C HIS A 359 18.67 0.33 14.28
N GLU A 360 19.04 1.61 14.23
CA GLU A 360 20.37 2.08 14.61
C GLU A 360 20.72 1.77 16.07
N LEU A 361 19.74 1.90 16.98
CA LEU A 361 19.98 1.59 18.38
C LEU A 361 20.13 0.09 18.65
N SER A 362 19.57 -0.78 17.80
CA SER A 362 19.79 -2.22 17.92
C SER A 362 21.22 -2.62 17.54
N HIS A 363 21.86 -1.86 16.65
CA HIS A 363 23.25 -2.08 16.27
C HIS A 363 24.25 -1.84 17.40
N MET A 364 23.87 -1.10 18.46
CA MET A 364 24.69 -1.00 19.66
C MET A 364 25.04 -2.38 20.25
N TRP A 365 24.22 -3.40 19.98
CA TRP A 365 24.49 -4.80 20.25
C TRP A 365 24.92 -5.58 18.99
N PHE A 366 24.07 -5.59 17.95
CA PHE A 366 24.31 -6.31 16.68
C PHE A 366 25.07 -5.45 15.67
N GLY A 367 26.38 -5.46 15.76
CA GLY A 367 27.28 -4.72 14.87
C GLY A 367 28.37 -4.01 15.64
N ASN A 368 28.04 -3.44 16.81
CA ASN A 368 29.00 -2.71 17.63
C ASN A 368 29.61 -3.61 18.71
N LEU A 369 28.78 -4.06 19.67
CA LEU A 369 29.22 -4.94 20.75
C LEU A 369 29.68 -6.29 20.19
N VAL A 370 28.85 -6.92 19.35
CA VAL A 370 29.18 -8.16 18.64
C VAL A 370 29.10 -7.88 17.14
N THR A 371 30.22 -8.03 16.44
CA THR A 371 30.35 -7.66 15.02
C THR A 371 30.56 -8.92 14.17
N MET A 372 30.12 -8.95 12.92
CA MET A 372 30.53 -10.03 12.02
C MET A 372 32.06 -10.12 11.88
N GLU A 373 32.58 -11.34 11.66
CA GLU A 373 34.01 -11.57 11.39
C GLU A 373 34.44 -10.98 10.05
N TRP A 374 33.62 -11.18 9.01
CA TRP A 374 33.83 -10.63 7.69
C TRP A 374 32.51 -10.21 7.06
N TRP A 375 32.59 -9.39 6.01
CA TRP A 375 31.45 -8.85 5.28
C TRP A 375 30.54 -9.91 4.64
N GLU A 376 31.05 -11.14 4.43
CA GLU A 376 30.23 -12.29 4.03
C GLU A 376 29.07 -12.58 5.01
N GLN A 377 29.25 -12.26 6.30
CA GLN A 377 28.22 -12.40 7.33
C GLN A 377 27.57 -11.07 7.72
N LEU A 378 27.58 -10.05 6.85
CA LEU A 378 26.95 -8.73 7.08
C LEU A 378 25.51 -8.83 7.60
N TRP A 379 24.76 -9.85 7.20
CA TRP A 379 23.40 -10.09 7.65
C TRP A 379 23.26 -10.29 9.17
N LEU A 380 24.33 -10.68 9.88
CA LEU A 380 24.34 -10.78 11.34
C LEU A 380 24.14 -9.41 12.01
N ASN A 381 24.56 -8.34 11.35
CA ASN A 381 24.25 -6.98 11.75
C ASN A 381 22.89 -6.59 11.17
N GLU A 382 22.79 -6.56 9.83
CA GLU A 382 21.71 -5.87 9.12
C GLU A 382 20.37 -6.62 9.13
N GLY A 383 20.42 -7.94 9.01
CA GLY A 383 19.23 -8.79 9.12
C GLY A 383 18.65 -8.76 10.53
N PHE A 384 19.51 -8.73 11.54
CA PHE A 384 19.08 -8.60 12.94
C PHE A 384 18.53 -7.22 13.24
N ALA A 385 19.18 -6.14 12.81
CA ALA A 385 18.67 -4.80 13.01
C ALA A 385 17.32 -4.60 12.31
N ASN A 386 17.14 -5.13 11.10
CA ASN A 386 15.86 -5.14 10.38
C ASN A 386 14.74 -5.88 11.14
N TRP A 387 15.07 -6.97 11.85
CA TRP A 387 14.11 -7.68 12.68
C TRP A 387 13.84 -6.95 14.01
N MET A 388 14.91 -6.53 14.70
CA MET A 388 14.85 -5.85 16.01
C MET A 388 14.11 -4.52 15.93
N GLN A 389 14.29 -3.72 14.87
CA GLN A 389 13.53 -2.48 14.69
C GLN A 389 12.02 -2.75 14.74
N THR A 390 11.58 -3.85 14.11
CA THR A 390 10.17 -4.21 13.98
C THR A 390 9.65 -4.73 15.31
N HIS A 391 10.44 -5.55 16.01
CA HIS A 391 10.09 -6.07 17.31
C HIS A 391 10.04 -4.98 18.40
N ALA A 392 10.98 -4.03 18.39
CA ALA A 392 10.99 -2.87 19.27
C ALA A 392 9.80 -1.94 18.99
N VAL A 393 9.56 -1.55 17.73
CA VAL A 393 8.41 -0.71 17.36
C VAL A 393 7.09 -1.39 17.71
N ASN A 394 6.96 -2.71 17.52
CA ASN A 394 5.76 -3.45 17.93
C ASN A 394 5.52 -3.39 19.45
N THR A 395 6.60 -3.34 20.23
CA THR A 395 6.53 -3.24 21.70
C THR A 395 6.18 -1.82 22.14
N LEU A 396 6.78 -0.80 21.50
CA LEU A 396 6.60 0.60 21.85
C LEU A 396 5.29 1.21 21.32
N PHE A 397 4.82 0.72 20.17
CA PHE A 397 3.62 1.20 19.46
C PHE A 397 2.78 0.01 18.94
N PRO A 398 2.22 -0.82 19.85
CA PRO A 398 1.44 -2.00 19.45
C PRO A 398 0.22 -1.69 18.58
N GLU A 399 -0.33 -0.48 18.69
CA GLU A 399 -1.44 0.03 17.89
C GLU A 399 -1.11 0.20 16.40
N TRP A 400 0.17 0.22 16.03
CA TRP A 400 0.60 0.30 14.63
C TRP A 400 0.59 -1.04 13.90
N HIS A 401 0.49 -2.18 14.59
CA HIS A 401 0.47 -3.51 13.98
C HIS A 401 1.62 -3.74 12.97
N ILE A 402 2.83 -3.32 13.32
CA ILE A 402 3.98 -3.21 12.41
C ILE A 402 4.40 -4.54 11.76
N TRP A 403 4.09 -5.70 12.38
CA TRP A 403 4.37 -7.01 11.78
C TRP A 403 3.56 -7.31 10.52
N GLU A 404 2.39 -6.69 10.35
CA GLU A 404 1.63 -6.73 9.09
C GLU A 404 2.36 -5.93 8.01
N GLN A 405 2.82 -4.72 8.36
CA GLN A 405 3.62 -3.88 7.46
C GLN A 405 4.94 -4.54 7.06
N TYR A 406 5.60 -5.26 7.98
CA TYR A 406 6.83 -6.01 7.70
C TYR A 406 6.66 -6.98 6.53
N VAL A 407 5.53 -7.68 6.45
CA VAL A 407 5.27 -8.62 5.35
C VAL A 407 5.15 -7.89 4.01
N VAL A 408 4.52 -6.71 4.01
CA VAL A 408 4.34 -5.88 2.81
C VAL A 408 5.64 -5.22 2.35
N GLN A 409 6.43 -4.68 3.29
CA GLN A 409 7.58 -3.83 2.97
C GLN A 409 8.90 -4.60 2.93
N GLU A 410 9.15 -5.48 3.91
CA GLU A 410 10.43 -6.15 4.07
C GLU A 410 10.41 -7.52 3.40
N GLN A 411 9.54 -8.43 3.87
CA GLN A 411 9.49 -9.80 3.34
C GLN A 411 9.17 -9.83 1.84
N SER A 412 8.23 -9.01 1.38
CA SER A 412 7.90 -8.93 -0.05
C SER A 412 9.06 -8.37 -0.90
N ARG A 413 9.86 -7.46 -0.35
CA ARG A 413 11.05 -6.91 -1.02
C ARG A 413 12.15 -7.97 -1.13
N ALA A 414 12.39 -8.72 -0.06
CA ALA A 414 13.28 -9.90 -0.08
C ALA A 414 12.87 -10.89 -1.17
N LEU A 415 11.62 -11.34 -1.14
CA LEU A 415 11.08 -12.33 -2.10
C LEU A 415 11.03 -11.81 -3.54
N SER A 416 11.01 -10.50 -3.76
CA SER A 416 11.00 -9.94 -5.12
C SER A 416 12.41 -9.95 -5.73
N LEU A 417 13.42 -9.60 -4.94
CA LEU A 417 14.82 -9.62 -5.39
C LEU A 417 15.36 -11.04 -5.50
N ASP A 418 15.07 -11.89 -4.51
CA ASP A 418 15.56 -13.27 -4.43
C ASP A 418 14.86 -14.23 -5.41
N ALA A 419 13.82 -13.75 -6.10
CA ALA A 419 13.18 -14.46 -7.21
C ALA A 419 13.91 -14.25 -8.55
N LEU A 420 14.95 -13.41 -8.59
CA LEU A 420 15.81 -13.22 -9.75
C LEU A 420 16.99 -14.21 -9.71
N ARG A 421 17.38 -14.73 -10.88
CA ARG A 421 18.59 -15.54 -11.04
C ARG A 421 19.86 -14.77 -10.75
N SER A 422 19.86 -13.46 -10.95
CA SER A 422 20.94 -12.52 -10.60
C SER A 422 20.96 -12.11 -9.12
N SER A 423 20.14 -12.73 -8.27
CA SER A 423 20.27 -12.60 -6.80
C SER A 423 21.52 -13.32 -6.27
N HIS A 424 21.64 -13.45 -4.95
CA HIS A 424 22.75 -14.14 -4.28
C HIS A 424 22.28 -14.81 -2.97
N PRO A 425 23.05 -15.77 -2.43
CA PRO A 425 22.84 -16.27 -1.07
C PRO A 425 23.02 -15.16 -0.03
N ILE A 426 22.52 -15.36 1.20
CA ILE A 426 22.75 -14.41 2.29
C ILE A 426 24.22 -14.38 2.68
N GLU A 427 24.82 -15.55 2.85
CA GLU A 427 26.26 -15.72 3.00
C GLU A 427 26.87 -15.74 1.60
N VAL A 428 27.26 -14.57 1.12
CA VAL A 428 27.86 -14.37 -0.20
C VAL A 428 29.37 -14.21 -0.06
N PRO A 429 30.20 -15.00 -0.76
CA PRO A 429 31.64 -14.84 -0.71
C PRO A 429 32.05 -13.42 -1.15
N ILE A 430 32.70 -12.68 -0.24
CA ILE A 430 33.27 -11.35 -0.50
C ILE A 430 34.78 -11.49 -0.55
N ARG A 431 35.38 -11.32 -1.73
CA ARG A 431 36.83 -11.51 -1.92
C ARG A 431 37.60 -10.33 -1.38
N ASN A 432 37.16 -9.12 -1.70
CA ASN A 432 37.75 -7.88 -1.20
C ASN A 432 36.64 -6.95 -0.72
N ALA A 433 36.99 -6.04 0.19
CA ALA A 433 36.01 -5.21 0.86
C ALA A 433 35.36 -4.13 -0.02
N LYS A 434 35.81 -3.91 -1.28
CA LYS A 434 35.13 -3.01 -2.22
C LYS A 434 33.87 -3.62 -2.82
N GLU A 435 33.75 -4.95 -2.81
CA GLU A 435 32.59 -5.68 -3.32
C GLU A 435 31.38 -5.60 -2.37
N VAL A 436 31.60 -5.17 -1.13
CA VAL A 436 30.56 -5.21 -0.08
C VAL A 436 29.38 -4.29 -0.38
N ASP A 437 29.59 -3.17 -1.07
CA ASP A 437 28.52 -2.24 -1.47
C ASP A 437 27.42 -2.95 -2.29
N GLU A 438 27.75 -4.03 -3.01
CA GLU A 438 26.78 -4.81 -3.79
C GLU A 438 25.88 -5.72 -2.95
N VAL A 439 26.21 -5.94 -1.67
CA VAL A 439 25.47 -6.84 -0.76
C VAL A 439 24.77 -6.09 0.37
N PHE A 440 24.88 -4.75 0.40
CA PHE A 440 23.98 -3.86 1.16
C PHE A 440 22.63 -3.71 0.43
N ASP A 441 21.93 -4.83 0.25
CA ASP A 441 20.72 -4.92 -0.55
C ASP A 441 19.56 -5.60 0.22
N ALA A 442 18.46 -5.91 -0.48
CA ALA A 442 17.31 -6.53 0.19
C ALA A 442 17.56 -7.97 0.70
N ILE A 443 18.65 -8.62 0.30
CA ILE A 443 18.99 -9.96 0.77
C ILE A 443 19.56 -9.87 2.18
N SER A 444 20.60 -9.07 2.40
CA SER A 444 21.23 -8.93 3.72
C SER A 444 20.28 -8.37 4.78
N TYR A 445 19.46 -7.37 4.42
CA TYR A 445 18.50 -6.74 5.34
C TYR A 445 17.20 -7.55 5.42
N CYS A 446 16.44 -7.60 4.34
CA CYS A 446 15.05 -8.05 4.38
C CYS A 446 14.93 -9.58 4.41
N LYS A 447 15.75 -10.32 3.64
CA LYS A 447 15.77 -11.80 3.69
C LYS A 447 16.40 -12.28 5.00
N GLY A 448 17.50 -11.65 5.42
CA GLY A 448 18.11 -11.84 6.74
C GLY A 448 17.09 -11.69 7.87
N GLY A 449 16.40 -10.56 7.96
CA GLY A 449 15.36 -10.33 8.98
C GLY A 449 14.17 -11.30 8.87
N SER A 450 13.80 -11.72 7.66
CA SER A 450 12.70 -12.69 7.46
C SER A 450 13.09 -14.10 7.93
N ILE A 451 14.37 -14.46 7.85
CA ILE A 451 14.89 -15.70 8.43
C ILE A 451 14.93 -15.62 9.95
N VAL A 452 15.33 -14.49 10.51
CA VAL A 452 15.25 -14.26 11.97
C VAL A 452 13.79 -14.41 12.43
N ARG A 453 12.83 -13.84 11.70
CA ARG A 453 11.39 -14.03 11.95
C ARG A 453 10.98 -15.51 11.85
N MET A 454 11.45 -16.25 10.85
CA MET A 454 11.17 -17.68 10.71
C MET A 454 11.64 -18.47 11.94
N LEU A 455 12.84 -18.16 12.45
CA LEU A 455 13.40 -18.80 13.64
C LEU A 455 12.54 -18.57 14.89
N THR A 456 11.88 -17.42 15.02
CA THR A 456 10.92 -17.22 16.13
C THR A 456 9.75 -18.21 16.08
N GLY A 457 9.31 -18.60 14.88
CA GLY A 457 8.27 -19.60 14.67
C GLY A 457 8.76 -21.03 14.88
N VAL A 458 10.06 -21.31 14.67
CA VAL A 458 10.68 -22.62 14.88
C VAL A 458 11.02 -22.85 16.34
N LEU A 459 11.67 -21.89 17.00
CA LEU A 459 12.20 -22.01 18.36
C LEU A 459 11.16 -21.68 19.44
N GLY A 460 10.18 -20.83 19.11
CA GLY A 460 9.36 -20.14 20.09
C GLY A 460 10.09 -18.95 20.72
N GLN A 461 9.31 -17.98 21.22
CA GLN A 461 9.83 -16.69 21.70
C GLN A 461 10.82 -16.82 22.86
N ASP A 462 10.59 -17.74 23.80
CA ASP A 462 11.43 -17.88 25.00
C ASP A 462 12.84 -18.40 24.67
N HIS A 463 12.95 -19.53 23.95
CA HIS A 463 14.24 -20.06 23.54
C HIS A 463 14.96 -19.13 22.55
N PHE A 464 14.21 -18.46 21.66
CA PHE A 464 14.77 -17.47 20.76
C PHE A 464 15.46 -16.35 21.53
N ARG A 465 14.76 -15.73 22.50
CA ARG A 465 15.33 -14.66 23.33
C ARG A 465 16.52 -15.14 24.14
N GLU A 466 16.41 -16.30 24.78
CA GLU A 466 17.47 -16.81 25.64
C GLU A 466 18.76 -17.18 24.87
N GLY A 467 18.64 -17.71 23.65
CA GLY A 467 19.82 -17.91 22.80
C GLY A 467 20.49 -16.61 22.38
N LEU A 468 19.75 -15.51 22.19
CA LEU A 468 20.33 -14.19 21.93
C LEU A 468 21.08 -13.64 23.16
N ARG A 469 20.54 -13.84 24.37
CA ARG A 469 21.22 -13.45 25.62
C ARG A 469 22.53 -14.20 25.80
N LEU A 470 22.51 -15.52 25.55
CA LEU A 470 23.72 -16.34 25.58
C LEU A 470 24.75 -15.86 24.56
N TYR A 471 24.31 -15.52 23.34
CA TYR A 471 25.16 -14.98 22.28
C TYR A 471 25.81 -13.65 22.70
N MET A 472 25.04 -12.68 23.21
CA MET A 472 25.58 -11.39 23.67
C MET A 472 26.61 -11.58 24.78
N LYS A 473 26.29 -12.39 25.79
CA LYS A 473 27.19 -12.68 26.91
C LYS A 473 28.51 -13.35 26.49
N ARG A 474 28.47 -14.22 25.48
CA ARG A 474 29.64 -15.01 25.05
C ARG A 474 30.58 -14.22 24.15
N PHE A 475 30.03 -13.31 23.35
CA PHE A 475 30.74 -12.65 22.25
C PHE A 475 30.86 -11.13 22.38
N GLU A 476 30.49 -10.53 23.51
CA GLU A 476 30.72 -9.11 23.75
C GLU A 476 32.16 -8.68 23.44
N TYR A 477 32.30 -7.58 22.68
CA TYR A 477 33.56 -7.00 22.17
C TYR A 477 34.35 -7.90 21.20
N LYS A 478 33.75 -8.96 20.68
CA LYS A 478 34.37 -9.89 19.72
C LYS A 478 33.69 -9.83 18.36
N ASN A 479 34.16 -10.70 17.48
CA ASN A 479 33.59 -10.96 16.17
C ASN A 479 33.04 -12.39 16.11
N THR A 480 32.09 -12.62 15.21
CA THR A 480 31.36 -13.91 15.09
C THR A 480 31.07 -14.28 13.64
N ALA A 481 30.98 -15.59 13.39
CA ALA A 481 30.39 -16.17 12.18
C ALA A 481 28.96 -16.66 12.46
N SER A 482 28.19 -16.96 11.40
CA SER A 482 26.79 -17.40 11.56
C SER A 482 26.65 -18.70 12.36
N SER A 483 27.66 -19.58 12.34
CA SER A 483 27.69 -20.81 13.14
C SER A 483 27.69 -20.58 14.65
N ASP A 484 28.27 -19.46 15.11
CA ASP A 484 28.33 -19.14 16.54
C ASP A 484 26.94 -18.86 17.09
N LEU A 485 26.13 -18.14 16.31
CA LEU A 485 24.74 -17.84 16.62
C LEU A 485 23.86 -19.11 16.63
N TRP A 486 24.01 -20.00 15.64
CA TRP A 486 23.28 -21.27 15.62
C TRP A 486 23.58 -22.10 16.85
N THR A 487 24.85 -22.16 17.25
CA THR A 487 25.31 -22.93 18.41
C THR A 487 24.64 -22.45 19.70
N CYS A 488 24.49 -21.13 19.91
CA CYS A 488 23.81 -20.59 21.08
C CYS A 488 22.32 -21.00 21.15
N TRP A 489 21.61 -20.99 20.02
CA TRP A 489 20.21 -21.44 20.00
C TRP A 489 20.06 -22.95 20.11
N GLU A 490 20.95 -23.73 19.52
CA GLU A 490 20.99 -25.20 19.66
C GLU A 490 21.21 -25.59 21.14
N GLU A 491 22.12 -24.91 21.83
CA GLU A 491 22.42 -25.12 23.27
C GLU A 491 21.19 -24.85 24.16
N VAL A 492 20.44 -23.78 23.87
CA VAL A 492 19.28 -23.37 24.67
C VAL A 492 18.03 -24.19 24.35
N SER A 493 17.78 -24.50 23.08
CA SER A 493 16.52 -25.10 22.63
C SER A 493 16.56 -26.62 22.48
N GLY A 494 17.74 -27.21 22.30
CA GLY A 494 17.93 -28.60 21.91
C GLY A 494 17.47 -28.93 20.48
N ILE A 495 17.04 -27.93 19.69
CA ILE A 495 16.63 -28.09 18.30
C ILE A 495 17.85 -27.91 17.42
N GLN A 496 18.16 -28.89 16.56
CA GLN A 496 19.25 -28.79 15.57
C GLN A 496 18.84 -27.80 14.47
N LEU A 497 19.63 -26.74 14.28
CA LEU A 497 19.34 -25.66 13.35
C LEU A 497 20.30 -25.62 12.18
N ARG A 498 21.55 -26.10 12.36
CA ARG A 498 22.62 -25.91 11.39
C ARG A 498 22.26 -26.30 9.95
N GLU A 499 21.75 -27.51 9.74
CA GLU A 499 21.37 -27.98 8.39
C GLU A 499 20.19 -27.19 7.80
N MET A 500 19.20 -26.89 8.63
CA MET A 500 18.07 -26.06 8.23
C MET A 500 18.57 -24.69 7.77
N MET A 501 19.35 -24.01 8.62
CA MET A 501 19.82 -22.65 8.37
C MET A 501 20.81 -22.56 7.22
N ASN A 502 21.71 -23.54 7.05
CA ASN A 502 22.58 -23.62 5.89
C ASN A 502 21.77 -23.65 4.57
N SER A 503 20.64 -24.37 4.53
CA SER A 503 19.77 -24.40 3.35
C SER A 503 19.13 -23.04 3.01
N TRP A 504 19.04 -22.13 3.97
CA TRP A 504 18.45 -20.79 3.80
C TRP A 504 19.50 -19.67 3.62
N THR A 505 20.68 -19.78 4.24
CA THR A 505 21.70 -18.71 4.20
C THR A 505 22.74 -18.90 3.10
N ARG A 506 23.14 -20.15 2.81
CA ARG A 506 24.22 -20.46 1.85
C ARG A 506 23.72 -20.76 0.43
N GLN A 507 22.41 -20.85 0.26
CA GLN A 507 21.78 -21.04 -1.05
C GLN A 507 21.02 -19.79 -1.48
N GLN A 508 21.21 -19.39 -2.73
CA GLN A 508 20.43 -18.34 -3.37
C GLN A 508 18.98 -18.79 -3.62
N GLY A 509 18.05 -17.86 -3.44
CA GLY A 509 16.64 -18.07 -3.72
C GLY A 509 15.86 -18.57 -2.51
N PHE A 510 14.58 -18.82 -2.77
CA PHE A 510 13.63 -19.35 -1.81
C PHE A 510 12.66 -20.34 -2.49
N PRO A 511 12.01 -21.24 -1.73
CA PRO A 511 11.09 -22.20 -2.31
C PRO A 511 9.70 -21.61 -2.55
N VAL A 512 9.00 -22.12 -3.55
CA VAL A 512 7.53 -22.14 -3.57
C VAL A 512 7.04 -23.52 -3.16
N LEU A 513 6.04 -23.54 -2.28
CA LEU A 513 5.30 -24.71 -1.87
C LEU A 513 4.01 -24.84 -2.70
N THR A 514 3.94 -25.81 -3.61
CA THR A 514 2.69 -26.14 -4.32
C THR A 514 1.86 -27.11 -3.50
N VAL A 515 0.61 -26.74 -3.23
CA VAL A 515 -0.35 -27.52 -2.43
C VAL A 515 -1.45 -28.06 -3.35
N ASN A 516 -1.57 -29.38 -3.39
CA ASN A 516 -2.63 -30.12 -4.08
C ASN A 516 -3.55 -30.79 -3.07
N GLU A 517 -4.86 -30.79 -3.37
CA GLU A 517 -5.87 -31.50 -2.58
C GLU A 517 -6.40 -32.68 -3.39
N SER A 518 -6.43 -33.85 -2.76
CA SER A 518 -7.10 -35.05 -3.29
C SER A 518 -8.05 -35.62 -2.23
N LEU A 519 -9.21 -36.08 -2.66
CA LEU A 519 -10.15 -36.80 -1.81
C LEU A 519 -9.63 -38.24 -1.69
N ASP A 520 -9.24 -38.65 -0.49
CA ASP A 520 -8.73 -40.00 -0.26
C ASP A 520 -9.91 -40.99 -0.32
N SER A 521 -9.84 -41.98 -1.21
CA SER A 521 -10.90 -42.99 -1.38
C SER A 521 -10.88 -44.07 -0.29
N GLY A 522 -9.87 -44.08 0.59
CA GLY A 522 -9.65 -45.14 1.57
C GLY A 522 -10.04 -44.83 3.03
N VAL A 523 -10.14 -43.55 3.44
CA VAL A 523 -10.44 -43.17 4.83
C VAL A 523 -11.59 -42.15 4.84
N ARG A 524 -12.78 -42.58 5.30
CA ARG A 524 -13.96 -41.68 5.40
C ARG A 524 -13.65 -40.52 6.34
N GLY A 525 -13.79 -39.30 5.85
CA GLY A 525 -13.71 -38.07 6.66
C GLY A 525 -12.33 -37.40 6.71
N THR A 526 -11.38 -37.77 5.87
CA THR A 526 -10.07 -37.09 5.73
C THR A 526 -9.83 -36.58 4.31
N ARG A 527 -9.15 -35.44 4.18
CA ARG A 527 -8.60 -34.95 2.89
C ARG A 527 -7.09 -35.14 2.87
N ARG A 528 -6.54 -35.55 1.72
CA ARG A 528 -5.09 -35.70 1.53
C ARG A 528 -4.54 -34.44 0.86
N LEU A 529 -3.63 -33.75 1.56
CA LEU A 529 -2.90 -32.61 1.04
C LEU A 529 -1.49 -33.06 0.65
N THR A 530 -1.18 -33.01 -0.63
CA THR A 530 0.18 -33.26 -1.13
C THR A 530 0.86 -31.93 -1.35
N VAL A 531 2.05 -31.76 -0.80
CA VAL A 531 2.87 -30.58 -1.09
C VAL A 531 4.14 -30.94 -1.81
N LYS A 532 4.63 -29.98 -2.59
CA LYS A 532 5.87 -30.08 -3.34
C LYS A 532 6.61 -28.75 -3.25
N GLN A 533 7.92 -28.80 -2.98
CA GLN A 533 8.78 -27.62 -3.02
C GLN A 533 9.57 -27.56 -4.33
N GLN A 534 9.80 -26.35 -4.81
CA GLN A 534 10.67 -26.04 -5.95
C GLN A 534 11.23 -24.62 -5.80
N TRP A 535 12.37 -24.32 -6.41
CA TRP A 535 12.89 -22.96 -6.45
C TRP A 535 11.91 -22.03 -7.17
N PHE A 536 11.53 -20.92 -6.53
CA PHE A 536 10.71 -19.89 -7.16
C PHE A 536 11.57 -18.90 -7.95
N LEU A 537 11.25 -18.73 -9.23
CA LEU A 537 11.84 -17.73 -10.11
C LEU A 537 10.74 -16.89 -10.76
N ALA A 538 10.89 -15.56 -10.70
CA ALA A 538 9.85 -14.62 -11.10
C ALA A 538 9.49 -14.71 -12.60
N ASP A 539 10.44 -15.11 -13.43
CA ASP A 539 10.25 -15.22 -14.88
C ASP A 539 9.81 -16.62 -15.34
N GLY A 540 9.69 -17.57 -14.40
CA GLY A 540 9.26 -18.96 -14.62
C GLY A 540 10.28 -19.82 -15.37
N SER A 541 11.50 -19.35 -15.60
CA SER A 541 12.54 -20.15 -16.25
C SER A 541 12.96 -21.31 -15.34
N ALA A 542 13.30 -22.46 -15.92
CA ALA A 542 13.91 -23.60 -15.21
C ALA A 542 15.10 -24.10 -16.03
N LEU A 543 16.26 -24.23 -15.39
CA LEU A 543 17.48 -24.78 -15.98
C LEU A 543 17.76 -26.18 -15.40
N PRO A 544 18.51 -27.04 -16.13
CA PRO A 544 19.03 -28.28 -15.55
C PRO A 544 19.79 -28.02 -14.25
N GLY A 545 19.50 -28.78 -13.19
CA GLY A 545 20.07 -28.59 -11.84
C GLY A 545 19.25 -27.70 -10.91
N ASP A 546 18.36 -26.82 -11.42
CA ASP A 546 17.45 -26.02 -10.57
C ASP A 546 16.52 -26.91 -9.73
N SER A 547 16.20 -28.12 -10.24
CA SER A 547 15.39 -29.12 -9.56
C SER A 547 16.05 -29.70 -8.32
N ASP A 548 17.36 -29.53 -8.14
CA ASP A 548 18.14 -30.21 -7.12
C ASP A 548 18.20 -29.38 -5.83
N LYS A 549 18.00 -28.06 -5.91
CA LYS A 549 17.89 -27.15 -4.76
C LYS A 549 16.80 -27.56 -3.77
N LEU A 550 17.19 -27.76 -2.51
CA LEU A 550 16.32 -28.26 -1.45
C LEU A 550 16.42 -27.34 -0.23
N TRP A 551 15.28 -26.94 0.33
CA TRP A 551 15.20 -26.20 1.59
C TRP A 551 14.57 -27.09 2.65
N GLN A 552 14.99 -26.93 3.91
CA GLN A 552 14.25 -27.46 5.05
C GLN A 552 13.19 -26.44 5.47
N ILE A 553 11.93 -26.69 5.08
CA ILE A 553 10.85 -25.69 5.15
C ILE A 553 9.96 -25.94 6.37
N PRO A 554 9.82 -24.97 7.30
CA PRO A 554 8.78 -25.02 8.32
C PRO A 554 7.42 -24.69 7.68
N LEU A 555 6.53 -25.68 7.62
CA LEU A 555 5.29 -25.61 6.84
C LEU A 555 4.20 -24.74 7.46
N LEU A 556 4.18 -24.63 8.80
CA LEU A 556 3.30 -23.75 9.56
C LEU A 556 1.83 -23.76 9.07
N PRO A 557 1.13 -24.93 9.09
CA PRO A 557 -0.24 -25.03 8.62
C PRO A 557 -1.25 -24.46 9.62
N GLY A 558 -2.19 -23.63 9.16
CA GLY A 558 -3.27 -23.09 9.99
C GLY A 558 -4.44 -22.50 9.19
N PRO A 559 -5.59 -22.23 9.81
CA PRO A 559 -5.93 -22.55 11.18
C PRO A 559 -6.15 -24.06 11.34
N LEU A 560 -5.71 -24.62 12.47
CA LEU A 560 -6.04 -25.98 12.92
C LEU A 560 -6.65 -25.84 14.31
N LYS A 561 -7.67 -26.65 14.65
CA LYS A 561 -8.18 -26.71 16.03
C LYS A 561 -7.02 -26.99 16.98
N GLU A 562 -6.92 -26.21 18.07
CA GLU A 562 -5.81 -26.29 19.02
C GLU A 562 -5.55 -27.74 19.43
N ALA A 563 -4.28 -28.17 19.32
CA ALA A 563 -3.82 -29.33 20.07
C ALA A 563 -3.93 -29.01 21.57
N ALA A 564 -4.17 -30.02 22.42
CA ALA A 564 -4.46 -29.89 23.86
C ALA A 564 -3.41 -29.11 24.70
N ASN A 565 -2.32 -28.68 24.06
CA ASN A 565 -1.14 -28.00 24.59
C ASN A 565 -0.88 -26.62 23.96
N GLY A 566 -1.81 -26.05 23.18
CA GLY A 566 -1.77 -24.65 22.71
C GLY A 566 -0.68 -24.31 21.68
N LYS A 567 0.13 -25.29 21.25
CA LYS A 567 1.14 -25.12 20.18
C LYS A 567 0.58 -25.63 18.85
N GLN A 568 0.67 -24.83 17.79
CA GLN A 568 0.40 -25.35 16.43
C GLN A 568 1.48 -26.37 16.06
N PRO A 569 1.14 -27.50 15.43
CA PRO A 569 2.12 -28.50 15.05
C PRO A 569 3.08 -27.93 13.98
N LEU A 570 4.35 -27.76 14.34
CA LEU A 570 5.42 -27.46 13.39
C LEU A 570 5.69 -28.73 12.57
N ALA A 571 5.26 -28.73 11.31
CA ALA A 571 5.64 -29.76 10.34
C ALA A 571 6.83 -29.24 9.52
N LEU A 572 7.88 -30.06 9.39
CA LEU A 572 9.07 -29.76 8.58
C LEU A 572 8.99 -30.53 7.26
N LEU A 573 9.24 -29.85 6.14
CA LEU A 573 9.47 -30.50 4.86
C LEU A 573 10.96 -30.45 4.52
N ASP A 574 11.62 -31.60 4.64
CA ASP A 574 13.05 -31.83 4.35
C ASP A 574 13.26 -32.60 3.02
N LYS A 575 12.17 -32.85 2.28
CA LYS A 575 12.15 -33.58 1.01
C LYS A 575 11.50 -32.75 -0.09
N LYS A 576 11.62 -33.19 -1.34
CA LYS A 576 11.01 -32.51 -2.50
C LYS A 576 9.48 -32.49 -2.45
N SER A 577 8.87 -33.53 -1.90
CA SER A 577 7.42 -33.66 -1.77
C SER A 577 7.07 -34.57 -0.61
N ASP A 578 5.94 -34.28 0.03
CA ASP A 578 5.35 -35.13 1.06
C ASP A 578 3.81 -34.95 1.07
N SER A 579 3.10 -35.84 1.76
CA SER A 579 1.65 -35.82 1.87
C SER A 579 1.17 -35.91 3.32
N TRP A 580 0.19 -35.08 3.67
CA TRP A 580 -0.48 -35.12 4.97
C TRP A 580 -1.96 -35.47 4.84
N GLN A 581 -2.45 -36.25 5.80
CA GLN A 581 -3.89 -36.42 5.99
C GLN A 581 -4.39 -35.40 7.00
N VAL A 582 -5.40 -34.62 6.60
CA VAL A 582 -6.07 -33.67 7.48
C VAL A 582 -7.53 -34.09 7.66
N PRO A 583 -8.05 -34.20 8.90
CA PRO A 583 -9.46 -34.46 9.11
C PRO A 583 -10.31 -33.40 8.38
N ALA A 584 -11.33 -33.82 7.64
CA ALA A 584 -12.16 -32.93 6.83
C ALA A 584 -12.91 -31.88 7.68
N ASN A 585 -13.06 -32.15 8.99
CA ASN A 585 -13.66 -31.26 9.99
C ASN A 585 -12.64 -30.48 10.84
N ALA A 586 -11.34 -30.61 10.57
CA ALA A 586 -10.29 -29.94 11.33
C ALA A 586 -10.30 -28.42 11.11
N ALA A 587 -10.62 -27.98 9.88
CA ALA A 587 -10.77 -26.57 9.54
C ALA A 587 -11.56 -26.40 8.22
N THR A 588 -12.35 -25.33 8.13
CA THR A 588 -13.12 -24.94 6.93
C THR A 588 -12.24 -24.48 5.77
N TRP A 589 -11.02 -24.02 6.07
CA TRP A 589 -9.96 -23.63 5.15
C TRP A 589 -8.61 -23.92 5.81
N ILE A 590 -7.56 -24.13 5.01
CA ILE A 590 -6.19 -24.33 5.49
C ILE A 590 -5.25 -23.50 4.64
N LYS A 591 -4.28 -22.88 5.30
CA LYS A 591 -3.23 -22.07 4.72
C LYS A 591 -1.88 -22.54 5.28
N PHE A 592 -0.90 -22.78 4.41
CA PHE A 592 0.50 -22.96 4.80
C PHE A 592 1.18 -21.60 4.95
N ASN A 593 2.28 -21.55 5.70
CA ASN A 593 2.90 -20.31 6.14
C ASN A 593 1.90 -19.41 6.90
N PHE A 594 1.08 -20.00 7.76
CA PHE A 594 0.08 -19.28 8.55
C PHE A 594 0.78 -18.22 9.42
N GLY A 595 0.33 -16.96 9.35
CA GLY A 595 1.00 -15.82 9.98
C GLY A 595 2.21 -15.24 9.20
N GLN A 596 2.54 -15.80 8.03
CA GLN A 596 3.64 -15.36 7.15
C GLN A 596 4.99 -15.25 7.88
N LEU A 597 5.32 -16.27 8.70
CA LEU A 597 6.53 -16.25 9.52
C LEU A 597 7.80 -16.58 8.73
N ALA A 598 7.68 -17.25 7.58
CA ALA A 598 8.82 -17.69 6.79
C ALA A 598 8.84 -17.08 5.38
N PRO A 599 10.01 -16.82 4.77
CA PRO A 599 10.11 -16.21 3.45
C PRO A 599 9.95 -17.27 2.34
N TYR A 600 8.77 -17.89 2.23
CA TYR A 600 8.41 -18.74 1.09
C TYR A 600 6.97 -18.48 0.62
N ARG A 601 6.71 -18.83 -0.63
CA ARG A 601 5.40 -18.63 -1.28
C ARG A 601 4.59 -19.91 -1.32
N VAL A 602 3.26 -19.81 -1.33
CA VAL A 602 2.37 -20.98 -1.38
C VAL A 602 1.43 -20.91 -2.57
N LEU A 603 1.61 -21.83 -3.52
CA LEU A 603 0.71 -22.01 -4.66
C LEU A 603 -0.37 -23.04 -4.32
N TYR A 604 -1.62 -22.60 -4.20
CA TYR A 604 -2.77 -23.50 -4.09
C TYR A 604 -3.29 -23.85 -5.49
N ALA A 605 -3.01 -25.09 -5.93
CA ALA A 605 -3.38 -25.54 -7.27
C ALA A 605 -4.88 -25.93 -7.38
N SER A 606 -5.49 -26.38 -6.28
CA SER A 606 -6.91 -26.74 -6.23
C SER A 606 -7.82 -25.50 -6.25
N GLN A 607 -8.82 -25.50 -7.14
CA GLN A 607 -9.87 -24.47 -7.16
C GLN A 607 -10.66 -24.42 -5.86
N ASN A 608 -10.89 -25.58 -5.23
CA ASN A 608 -11.60 -25.69 -3.96
C ASN A 608 -10.84 -24.95 -2.84
N LEU A 609 -9.53 -25.19 -2.71
CA LEU A 609 -8.69 -24.50 -1.73
C LEU A 609 -8.68 -22.98 -1.96
N ARG A 610 -8.54 -22.53 -3.20
CA ARG A 610 -8.58 -21.10 -3.55
C ARG A 610 -9.92 -20.46 -3.20
N SER A 611 -11.02 -21.16 -3.44
CA SER A 611 -12.37 -20.69 -3.09
C SER A 611 -12.58 -20.59 -1.57
N GLN A 612 -12.14 -21.60 -0.81
CA GLN A 612 -12.16 -21.59 0.65
C GLN A 612 -11.37 -20.40 1.22
N LEU A 613 -10.15 -20.17 0.72
CA LEU A 613 -9.31 -19.03 1.14
C LEU A 613 -9.96 -17.69 0.77
N SER A 614 -10.53 -17.56 -0.44
CA SER A 614 -11.23 -16.34 -0.84
C SER A 614 -12.48 -16.07 0.03
N LYS A 615 -13.16 -17.11 0.49
CA LYS A 615 -14.28 -16.99 1.45
C LYS A 615 -13.78 -16.56 2.84
N ALA A 616 -12.65 -17.10 3.30
CA ALA A 616 -12.03 -16.69 4.56
C ALA A 616 -11.58 -15.22 4.54
N VAL A 617 -11.06 -14.73 3.41
CA VAL A 617 -10.75 -13.31 3.17
C VAL A 617 -12.03 -12.46 3.27
N ARG A 618 -13.08 -12.83 2.53
CA ARG A 618 -14.34 -12.07 2.44
C ARG A 618 -15.09 -12.00 3.77
N SER A 619 -15.06 -13.07 4.56
CA SER A 619 -15.73 -13.16 5.87
C SER A 619 -14.95 -12.50 7.00
N GLY A 620 -13.66 -12.20 6.78
CA GLY A 620 -12.76 -11.69 7.83
C GLY A 620 -12.20 -12.77 8.76
N GLU A 621 -12.41 -14.06 8.47
CA GLU A 621 -11.83 -15.18 9.23
C GLU A 621 -10.29 -15.24 9.09
N ALA A 622 -9.75 -14.89 7.92
CA ALA A 622 -8.31 -14.83 7.70
C ALA A 622 -7.71 -13.57 8.36
N SER A 623 -6.62 -13.70 9.10
CA SER A 623 -5.90 -12.58 9.73
C SER A 623 -5.39 -11.57 8.69
N ALA A 624 -5.15 -10.31 9.07
CA ALA A 624 -4.65 -9.31 8.13
C ALA A 624 -3.31 -9.71 7.48
N VAL A 625 -2.39 -10.29 8.25
CA VAL A 625 -1.12 -10.81 7.74
C VAL A 625 -1.30 -11.96 6.73
N ASP A 626 -2.26 -12.85 6.96
CA ASP A 626 -2.56 -13.94 6.02
C ASP A 626 -3.23 -13.42 4.75
N ARG A 627 -4.13 -12.43 4.86
CA ARG A 627 -4.73 -11.76 3.69
C ARG A 627 -3.68 -11.06 2.83
N ILE A 628 -2.71 -10.39 3.46
CA ILE A 628 -1.56 -9.78 2.77
C ILE A 628 -0.79 -10.85 2.00
N GLY A 629 -0.37 -11.93 2.67
CA GLY A 629 0.45 -12.94 2.02
C GLY A 629 -0.26 -13.68 0.88
N LEU A 630 -1.56 -14.00 1.02
CA LEU A 630 -2.37 -14.55 -0.06
C LEU A 630 -2.41 -13.64 -1.29
N LEU A 631 -2.56 -12.32 -1.05
CA LEU A 631 -2.62 -11.33 -2.11
C LEU A 631 -1.26 -11.15 -2.81
N MET A 632 -0.17 -11.10 -2.05
CA MET A 632 1.18 -10.96 -2.58
C MET A 632 1.63 -12.21 -3.35
N ASP A 633 1.24 -13.40 -2.89
CA ASP A 633 1.48 -14.67 -3.60
C ASP A 633 0.69 -14.75 -4.91
N ALA A 634 -0.60 -14.41 -4.90
CA ALA A 634 -1.42 -14.39 -6.11
C ALA A 634 -0.84 -13.45 -7.17
N MET A 635 -0.34 -12.26 -6.77
CA MET A 635 0.33 -11.35 -7.69
C MET A 635 1.63 -11.94 -8.24
N ALA A 636 2.43 -12.62 -7.40
CA ALA A 636 3.68 -13.26 -7.84
C ALA A 636 3.42 -14.40 -8.83
N PHE A 637 2.40 -15.24 -8.60
CA PHE A 637 2.05 -16.33 -9.52
C PHE A 637 1.40 -15.84 -10.81
N ALA A 638 0.61 -14.76 -10.75
CA ALA A 638 0.13 -14.06 -11.94
C ALA A 638 1.31 -13.50 -12.76
N LYS A 639 2.26 -12.84 -12.07
CA LYS A 639 3.46 -12.32 -12.70
C LYS A 639 4.34 -13.42 -13.30
N GLN A 640 4.43 -14.60 -12.67
CA GLN A 640 5.22 -15.75 -13.14
C GLN A 640 4.52 -16.53 -14.26
N GLY A 641 3.18 -16.47 -14.34
CA GLY A 641 2.35 -17.24 -15.29
C GLY A 641 1.91 -18.62 -14.79
N GLN A 642 2.10 -18.93 -13.49
CA GLN A 642 1.57 -20.16 -12.89
C GLN A 642 0.08 -20.06 -12.53
N GLN A 643 -0.45 -18.85 -12.43
CA GLN A 643 -1.87 -18.57 -12.29
C GLN A 643 -2.28 -17.48 -13.27
N PRO A 644 -3.46 -17.55 -13.90
CA PRO A 644 -3.91 -16.49 -14.79
C PRO A 644 -4.38 -15.27 -13.98
N ILE A 645 -4.25 -14.08 -14.55
CA ILE A 645 -4.58 -12.77 -13.94
C ILE A 645 -6.03 -12.72 -13.48
N ARG A 646 -6.93 -13.42 -14.17
CA ARG A 646 -8.34 -13.54 -13.75
C ARG A 646 -8.53 -14.12 -12.35
N GLU A 647 -7.64 -15.01 -11.89
CA GLU A 647 -7.73 -15.53 -10.51
C GLU A 647 -7.30 -14.48 -9.48
N LEU A 648 -6.31 -13.65 -9.82
CA LEU A 648 -5.94 -12.50 -8.99
C LEU A 648 -7.10 -11.50 -8.90
N LEU A 649 -7.78 -11.21 -10.01
CA LEU A 649 -8.97 -10.34 -10.02
C LEU A 649 -10.12 -10.92 -9.18
N ARG A 650 -10.35 -12.24 -9.24
CA ARG A 650 -11.34 -12.92 -8.39
C ARG A 650 -11.00 -12.83 -6.91
N LEU A 651 -9.71 -12.97 -6.55
CA LEU A 651 -9.26 -12.78 -5.18
C LEU A 651 -9.41 -11.32 -4.75
N LEU A 652 -9.04 -10.35 -5.59
CA LEU A 652 -9.20 -8.92 -5.31
C LEU A 652 -10.67 -8.54 -4.99
N ALA A 653 -11.64 -9.21 -5.62
CA ALA A 653 -13.06 -8.99 -5.33
C ALA A 653 -13.46 -9.37 -3.89
N ALA A 654 -12.69 -10.25 -3.23
CA ALA A 654 -12.91 -10.62 -1.83
C ALA A 654 -12.50 -9.53 -0.83
N PHE A 655 -11.71 -8.53 -1.25
CA PHE A 655 -11.25 -7.41 -0.41
C PHE A 655 -12.20 -6.21 -0.37
N LYS A 656 -13.39 -6.32 -0.98
CA LYS A 656 -14.42 -5.28 -0.89
C LYS A 656 -14.79 -5.04 0.57
N GLY A 657 -14.65 -3.80 1.03
CA GLY A 657 -14.90 -3.42 2.43
C GLY A 657 -13.73 -3.68 3.39
N GLU A 658 -12.51 -3.92 2.87
CA GLU A 658 -11.32 -4.09 3.69
C GLU A 658 -11.06 -2.90 4.63
N LYS A 659 -10.69 -3.21 5.88
CA LYS A 659 -10.54 -2.24 6.96
C LYS A 659 -9.08 -2.00 7.36
N SER A 660 -8.20 -3.01 7.26
CA SER A 660 -6.80 -2.89 7.66
C SER A 660 -6.00 -2.00 6.71
N ALA A 661 -5.30 -1.01 7.27
CA ALA A 661 -4.41 -0.12 6.52
C ALA A 661 -3.27 -0.88 5.83
N HIS A 662 -2.71 -1.91 6.50
CA HIS A 662 -1.61 -2.71 5.95
C HIS A 662 -2.07 -3.64 4.82
N VAL A 663 -3.31 -4.13 4.88
CA VAL A 663 -3.91 -4.83 3.74
C VAL A 663 -4.14 -3.86 2.57
N TRP A 664 -4.57 -2.62 2.83
CA TRP A 664 -4.62 -1.57 1.81
C TRP A 664 -3.24 -1.24 1.23
N GLU A 665 -2.18 -1.41 2.01
CA GLU A 665 -0.81 -1.23 1.52
C GLU A 665 -0.41 -2.33 0.53
N ALA A 666 -0.75 -3.59 0.84
CA ALA A 666 -0.60 -4.71 -0.08
C ALA A 666 -1.45 -4.54 -1.36
N LEU A 667 -2.72 -4.13 -1.22
CA LEU A 667 -3.60 -3.78 -2.35
C LEU A 667 -2.99 -2.68 -3.21
N ASN A 668 -2.43 -1.65 -2.58
CA ASN A 668 -1.75 -0.57 -3.31
C ASN A 668 -0.54 -1.08 -4.10
N THR A 669 0.23 -2.01 -3.54
CA THR A 669 1.38 -2.63 -4.25
C THR A 669 0.93 -3.46 -5.46
N VAL A 670 -0.07 -4.33 -5.28
CA VAL A 670 -0.62 -5.18 -6.36
C VAL A 670 -1.27 -4.34 -7.46
N LEU A 671 -2.19 -3.44 -7.09
CA LEU A 671 -2.91 -2.61 -8.05
C LEU A 671 -1.98 -1.62 -8.75
N ARG A 672 -0.99 -1.04 -8.07
CA ARG A 672 0.02 -0.22 -8.76
C ARG A 672 0.77 -1.01 -9.83
N THR A 673 1.07 -2.28 -9.57
CA THR A 673 1.75 -3.15 -10.55
C THR A 673 0.83 -3.42 -11.73
N LEU A 674 -0.41 -3.86 -11.50
CA LEU A 674 -1.40 -4.07 -12.56
C LEU A 674 -1.64 -2.82 -13.41
N HIS A 675 -1.78 -1.65 -12.78
CA HIS A 675 -1.94 -0.38 -13.48
C HIS A 675 -0.72 -0.04 -14.35
N ARG A 676 0.50 -0.23 -13.84
CA ARG A 676 1.72 0.00 -14.63
C ARG A 676 1.80 -0.96 -15.82
N THR A 677 1.50 -2.25 -15.60
CA THR A 677 1.52 -3.28 -16.63
C THR A 677 0.49 -2.99 -17.72
N VAL A 678 -0.75 -2.64 -17.38
CA VAL A 678 -1.77 -2.32 -18.39
C VAL A 678 -1.44 -1.07 -19.21
N LEU A 679 -0.83 -0.05 -18.60
CA LEU A 679 -0.36 1.14 -19.33
C LEU A 679 0.75 0.79 -20.32
N ALA A 680 1.61 -0.18 -19.99
CA ALA A 680 2.68 -0.62 -20.86
C ALA A 680 2.19 -1.40 -22.10
N ILE A 681 0.98 -1.98 -22.05
CA ILE A 681 0.31 -2.58 -23.23
C ILE A 681 -0.08 -1.50 -24.26
N GLN A 682 -0.20 -0.23 -23.82
CA GLN A 682 -0.61 0.89 -24.68
C GLN A 682 -2.00 0.74 -25.32
N SER A 683 -2.87 -0.08 -24.71
CA SER A 683 -4.28 -0.20 -25.09
C SER A 683 -5.17 0.67 -24.19
N THR A 684 -5.80 1.69 -24.78
CA THR A 684 -6.76 2.56 -24.09
C THR A 684 -7.96 1.76 -23.61
N GLU A 685 -8.44 0.79 -24.39
CA GLU A 685 -9.58 -0.07 -24.03
C GLU A 685 -9.28 -0.87 -22.75
N TYR A 686 -8.15 -1.57 -22.70
CA TYR A 686 -7.75 -2.39 -21.55
C TYR A 686 -7.49 -1.54 -20.31
N THR A 687 -6.88 -0.36 -20.50
CA THR A 687 -6.64 0.59 -19.42
C THR A 687 -7.96 1.05 -18.81
N LEU A 688 -8.91 1.49 -19.65
CA LEU A 688 -10.22 1.94 -19.17
C LEU A 688 -11.01 0.80 -18.51
N ALA A 689 -11.02 -0.40 -19.10
CA ALA A 689 -11.73 -1.54 -18.54
C ALA A 689 -11.22 -1.91 -17.13
N LEU A 690 -9.90 -1.94 -16.93
CA LEU A 690 -9.31 -2.19 -15.62
C LEU A 690 -9.56 -1.03 -14.64
N GLN A 691 -9.48 0.22 -15.13
CA GLN A 691 -9.77 1.43 -14.35
C GLN A 691 -11.21 1.43 -13.83
N GLU A 692 -12.17 1.13 -14.69
CA GLU A 692 -13.59 1.05 -14.33
C GLU A 692 -13.88 -0.11 -13.38
N ALA A 693 -13.31 -1.30 -13.63
CA ALA A 693 -13.50 -2.45 -12.76
C ALA A 693 -13.01 -2.16 -11.33
N VAL A 694 -11.76 -1.73 -11.16
CA VAL A 694 -11.18 -1.45 -9.85
C VAL A 694 -11.80 -0.20 -9.21
N GLY A 695 -12.00 0.86 -10.01
CA GLY A 695 -12.62 2.11 -9.57
C GLY A 695 -14.01 1.90 -8.98
N ASN A 696 -14.90 1.23 -9.72
CA ASN A 696 -16.28 1.00 -9.30
C ASN A 696 -16.42 -0.15 -8.30
N GLY A 697 -15.67 -1.24 -8.48
CA GLY A 697 -15.78 -2.46 -7.68
C GLY A 697 -15.13 -2.38 -6.29
N LEU A 698 -14.03 -1.61 -6.16
CA LEU A 698 -13.23 -1.55 -4.93
C LEU A 698 -13.07 -0.12 -4.37
N LEU A 699 -12.74 0.87 -5.21
CA LEU A 699 -12.29 2.18 -4.72
C LEU A 699 -13.42 3.15 -4.36
N ARG A 700 -14.55 3.19 -5.09
CA ARG A 700 -15.63 4.15 -4.78
C ARG A 700 -16.16 4.04 -3.35
N GLY A 701 -16.35 2.81 -2.85
CA GLY A 701 -16.76 2.58 -1.46
C GLY A 701 -15.70 3.05 -0.46
N ALA A 702 -14.44 2.64 -0.69
CA ALA A 702 -13.32 3.02 0.16
C ALA A 702 -13.05 4.54 0.16
N LEU A 703 -13.24 5.23 -0.96
CA LEU A 703 -13.10 6.68 -1.08
C LEU A 703 -14.17 7.40 -0.25
N ARG A 704 -15.41 6.93 -0.24
CA ARG A 704 -16.48 7.51 0.59
C ARG A 704 -16.15 7.42 2.08
N GLU A 705 -15.69 6.25 2.53
CA GLU A 705 -15.19 6.07 3.91
C GLU A 705 -14.00 7.00 4.20
N ALA A 706 -13.00 7.00 3.31
CA ALA A 706 -11.77 7.77 3.47
C ALA A 706 -11.97 9.29 3.42
N SER A 707 -13.09 9.77 2.86
CA SER A 707 -13.44 11.20 2.78
C SER A 707 -14.06 11.74 4.07
N THR A 708 -14.38 10.88 5.04
CA THR A 708 -14.80 11.29 6.37
C THR A 708 -13.59 11.61 7.25
N PHE A 709 -13.67 12.74 7.97
CA PHE A 709 -12.63 13.20 8.90
C PHE A 709 -13.20 13.30 10.32
N SER A 710 -12.43 12.86 11.31
CA SER A 710 -12.72 13.10 12.73
C SER A 710 -11.57 13.85 13.41
N ALA A 711 -11.84 14.49 14.55
CA ALA A 711 -10.84 15.28 15.28
C ALA A 711 -9.73 14.42 15.93
N HIS A 712 -9.96 13.11 16.12
CA HIS A 712 -9.06 12.18 16.82
C HIS A 712 -8.85 10.89 16.01
N GLU A 713 -8.41 11.03 14.77
CA GLU A 713 -8.14 9.87 13.93
C GLU A 713 -6.85 9.16 14.31
N SER A 714 -6.90 7.82 14.30
CA SER A 714 -5.72 7.00 14.44
C SER A 714 -4.80 7.12 13.23
N ASP A 715 -3.50 6.86 13.46
CA ASP A 715 -2.48 6.83 12.41
C ASP A 715 -2.84 5.82 11.30
N LEU A 716 -3.38 4.64 11.63
CA LEU A 716 -3.79 3.64 10.63
C LEU A 716 -4.96 4.11 9.75
N VAL A 717 -5.94 4.87 10.29
CA VAL A 717 -7.03 5.43 9.47
C VAL A 717 -6.48 6.47 8.48
N ARG A 718 -5.58 7.34 8.94
CA ARG A 718 -4.87 8.30 8.07
C ARG A 718 -4.04 7.61 7.00
N GLN A 719 -3.33 6.53 7.34
CA GLN A 719 -2.56 5.73 6.39
C GLN A 719 -3.45 5.05 5.35
N LYS A 720 -4.55 4.41 5.77
CA LYS A 720 -5.56 3.85 4.83
C LYS A 720 -6.05 4.92 3.87
N ARG A 721 -6.42 6.11 4.37
CA ARG A 721 -6.84 7.24 3.52
C ARG A 721 -5.78 7.62 2.49
N ALA A 722 -4.52 7.73 2.90
CA ALA A 722 -3.42 8.08 2.00
C ALA A 722 -3.24 7.05 0.88
N LEU A 723 -3.32 5.76 1.21
CA LEU A 723 -3.22 4.64 0.28
C LEU A 723 -4.39 4.59 -0.71
N VAL A 724 -5.62 4.77 -0.22
CA VAL A 724 -6.82 4.86 -1.06
C VAL A 724 -6.70 6.05 -2.02
N MET A 725 -6.27 7.22 -1.55
CA MET A 725 -6.10 8.40 -2.41
C MET A 725 -4.99 8.22 -3.45
N ALA A 726 -3.92 7.49 -3.13
CA ALA A 726 -2.88 7.14 -4.12
C ALA A 726 -3.42 6.23 -5.23
N LEU A 727 -4.33 5.30 -4.91
CA LEU A 727 -5.01 4.45 -5.88
C LEU A 727 -6.08 5.20 -6.69
N VAL A 728 -6.85 6.09 -6.05
CA VAL A 728 -7.81 6.96 -6.73
C VAL A 728 -7.13 7.82 -7.79
N ALA A 729 -5.95 8.36 -7.49
CA ALA A 729 -5.15 9.12 -8.46
C ALA A 729 -4.73 8.30 -9.71
N ARG A 730 -4.78 6.97 -9.66
CA ARG A 730 -4.41 6.06 -10.77
C ARG A 730 -5.62 5.50 -11.50
N TYR A 731 -6.61 5.07 -10.74
CA TYR A 731 -7.76 4.31 -11.24
C TYR A 731 -8.98 5.17 -11.53
N MET A 732 -9.03 6.39 -11.00
CA MET A 732 -10.10 7.35 -11.24
C MET A 732 -9.56 8.69 -11.78
N PRO A 733 -8.57 8.69 -12.70
CA PRO A 733 -7.87 9.92 -13.08
C PRO A 733 -8.78 10.88 -13.86
N HIS A 734 -9.90 10.40 -14.42
CA HIS A 734 -10.88 11.18 -15.18
C HIS A 734 -12.17 11.48 -14.40
N ASP A 735 -12.28 11.03 -13.15
CA ASP A 735 -13.46 11.28 -12.34
C ASP A 735 -13.55 12.77 -11.98
N ARG A 736 -14.68 13.39 -12.33
CA ARG A 736 -14.90 14.83 -12.22
C ARG A 736 -14.88 15.30 -10.77
N GLU A 737 -15.54 14.58 -9.87
CA GLU A 737 -15.65 14.95 -8.44
C GLU A 737 -14.27 14.90 -7.77
N VAL A 738 -13.49 13.86 -8.08
CA VAL A 738 -12.12 13.70 -7.58
C VAL A 738 -11.23 14.87 -8.01
N ARG A 739 -11.30 15.28 -9.28
CA ARG A 739 -10.50 16.39 -9.82
C ARG A 739 -10.88 17.73 -9.20
N GLU A 740 -12.18 18.02 -9.11
CA GLU A 740 -12.68 19.28 -8.55
C GLU A 740 -12.30 19.43 -7.08
N GLU A 741 -12.45 18.37 -6.27
CA GLU A 741 -12.07 18.40 -4.85
C GLU A 741 -10.54 18.48 -4.67
N ALA A 742 -9.75 17.76 -5.48
CA ALA A 742 -8.29 17.86 -5.42
C ALA A 742 -7.80 19.27 -5.78
N GLN A 743 -8.40 19.90 -6.79
CA GLN A 743 -8.09 21.28 -7.18
C GLN A 743 -8.43 22.25 -6.04
N LYS A 744 -9.62 22.13 -5.45
CA LYS A 744 -10.05 22.95 -4.31
C LYS A 744 -9.08 22.84 -3.12
N LYS A 745 -8.66 21.63 -2.75
CA LYS A 745 -7.69 21.42 -1.66
C LYS A 745 -6.32 22.00 -1.99
N PHE A 746 -5.88 21.87 -3.25
CA PHE A 746 -4.60 22.44 -3.69
C PHE A 746 -4.60 23.96 -3.63
N ASP A 747 -5.66 24.62 -4.11
CA ASP A 747 -5.75 26.07 -4.13
C ASP A 747 -5.81 26.64 -2.71
N ALA A 748 -6.64 26.05 -1.84
CA ALA A 748 -6.68 26.41 -0.41
C ALA A 748 -5.30 26.24 0.27
N TRP A 749 -4.61 25.14 -0.02
CA TRP A 749 -3.25 24.92 0.48
C TRP A 749 -2.27 25.97 -0.06
N LEU A 750 -2.34 26.33 -1.34
CA LEU A 750 -1.40 27.27 -1.95
C LEU A 750 -1.60 28.71 -1.42
N GLU A 751 -2.85 29.12 -1.20
CA GLU A 751 -3.24 30.46 -0.76
C GLU A 751 -3.05 30.70 0.74
N ALA A 752 -2.99 29.64 1.56
CA ALA A 752 -2.86 29.78 3.01
C ALA A 752 -1.61 30.60 3.43
N PRO A 753 -1.74 31.59 4.34
CA PRO A 753 -0.69 32.57 4.63
C PRO A 753 0.44 32.04 5.51
N THR A 754 0.21 30.97 6.28
CA THR A 754 1.19 30.41 7.22
C THR A 754 1.48 28.94 6.93
N LEU A 755 2.67 28.47 7.30
CA LEU A 755 3.05 27.07 7.15
C LEU A 755 2.14 26.13 7.97
N SER A 756 1.73 26.56 9.16
CA SER A 756 0.80 25.81 10.02
C SER A 756 -0.56 25.61 9.35
N LEU A 757 -1.15 26.68 8.81
CA LEU A 757 -2.44 26.57 8.12
C LEU A 757 -2.32 25.74 6.83
N LYS A 758 -1.21 25.87 6.10
CA LYS A 758 -0.91 24.98 4.97
C LYS A 758 -0.92 23.51 5.39
N GLN A 759 -0.33 23.17 6.54
CA GLN A 759 -0.28 21.79 7.01
C GLN A 759 -1.66 21.28 7.47
N GLU A 760 -2.46 22.13 8.10
CA GLU A 760 -3.83 21.81 8.52
C GLU A 760 -4.76 21.56 7.32
N LEU A 761 -4.71 22.42 6.30
CA LEU A 761 -5.58 22.32 5.12
C LEU A 761 -5.24 21.13 4.21
N LEU A 762 -3.97 20.75 4.13
CA LEU A 762 -3.53 19.60 3.35
C LEU A 762 -2.42 18.84 4.11
N PRO A 763 -2.79 17.75 4.80
CA PRO A 763 -1.84 16.90 5.50
C PRO A 763 -0.78 16.31 4.57
N ASP A 764 0.43 16.07 5.11
CA ASP A 764 1.57 15.55 4.35
C ASP A 764 1.27 14.23 3.62
N ASP A 765 0.45 13.38 4.25
CA ASP A 765 -0.02 12.09 3.71
C ASP A 765 -0.71 12.21 2.34
N LEU A 766 -1.38 13.34 2.07
CA LEU A 766 -2.20 13.54 0.88
C LEU A 766 -1.51 14.35 -0.21
N LYS A 767 -0.45 15.12 0.13
CA LYS A 767 0.20 16.08 -0.77
C LYS A 767 0.61 15.47 -2.10
N THR A 768 1.32 14.33 -2.07
CA THR A 768 1.81 13.71 -3.31
C THR A 768 0.66 13.31 -4.23
N SER A 769 -0.42 12.72 -3.70
CA SER A 769 -1.57 12.28 -4.50
C SER A 769 -2.35 13.47 -5.05
N ILE A 770 -2.66 14.48 -4.22
CA ILE A 770 -3.38 15.68 -4.63
C ILE A 770 -2.57 16.48 -5.68
N PHE A 771 -1.27 16.67 -5.45
CA PHE A 771 -0.41 17.38 -6.40
C PHE A 771 -0.35 16.64 -7.74
N ARG A 772 -0.27 15.30 -7.75
CA ARG A 772 -0.30 14.52 -8.99
C ARG A 772 -1.61 14.65 -9.75
N ILE A 773 -2.75 14.59 -9.06
CA ILE A 773 -4.08 14.75 -9.69
C ILE A 773 -4.16 16.13 -10.37
N VAL A 774 -3.77 17.19 -9.66
CA VAL A 774 -3.82 18.57 -10.16
C VAL A 774 -2.86 18.79 -11.34
N LEU A 775 -1.63 18.27 -11.26
CA LEU A 775 -0.63 18.42 -12.32
C LEU A 775 -0.93 17.60 -13.58
N SER A 776 -1.68 16.49 -13.44
CA SER A 776 -2.10 15.64 -14.56
C SER A 776 -3.20 16.30 -15.40
N ASN A 777 -3.82 17.38 -14.92
CA ASN A 777 -4.79 18.15 -15.70
C ASN A 777 -4.12 18.88 -16.87
N ALA A 778 -4.85 19.07 -17.98
CA ALA A 778 -4.34 19.74 -19.18
C ALA A 778 -3.84 21.18 -18.92
N ASN A 779 -4.43 21.86 -17.92
CA ASN A 779 -4.09 23.23 -17.54
C ASN A 779 -3.12 23.34 -16.35
N GLY A 780 -2.49 22.24 -15.91
CA GLY A 780 -1.65 22.17 -14.70
C GLY A 780 -0.35 23.00 -14.71
N ASN A 781 -0.08 23.80 -15.75
CA ASN A 781 1.16 24.58 -15.88
C ASN A 781 1.29 25.66 -14.79
N THR A 782 0.20 26.34 -14.44
CA THR A 782 0.22 27.37 -13.38
C THR A 782 0.60 26.76 -12.03
N GLN A 783 0.01 25.62 -11.72
CA GLN A 783 0.26 24.85 -10.50
C GLN A 783 1.69 24.29 -10.46
N TYR A 784 2.19 23.82 -11.61
CA TYR A 784 3.60 23.41 -11.75
C TYR A 784 4.57 24.55 -11.41
N GLN A 785 4.33 25.76 -11.93
CA GLN A 785 5.18 26.92 -11.61
C GLN A 785 5.05 27.34 -10.15
N ALA A 786 3.85 27.27 -9.58
CA ALA A 786 3.63 27.55 -8.16
C ALA A 786 4.45 26.60 -7.26
N LEU A 787 4.38 25.30 -7.51
CA LEU A 787 5.17 24.30 -6.77
C LEU A 787 6.68 24.48 -6.94
N ARG A 788 7.15 24.83 -8.14
CA ARG A 788 8.57 25.13 -8.39
C ARG A 788 9.05 26.40 -7.70
N ARG A 789 8.20 27.40 -7.51
CA ARG A 789 8.54 28.59 -6.71
C ARG A 789 8.57 28.23 -5.23
N TYR A 790 7.57 27.48 -4.76
CA TYR A 790 7.47 27.07 -3.37
C TYR A 790 8.72 26.28 -2.93
N VAL A 791 9.13 25.26 -3.69
CA VAL A 791 10.28 24.40 -3.31
C VAL A 791 11.61 25.15 -3.17
N LYS A 792 11.75 26.32 -3.82
CA LYS A 792 12.93 27.18 -3.73
C LYS A 792 12.94 28.08 -2.49
N GLY A 793 11.84 28.18 -1.76
CA GLY A 793 11.75 28.92 -0.51
C GLY A 793 12.70 28.35 0.55
N SER A 794 13.38 29.23 1.29
CA SER A 794 14.27 28.83 2.40
C SER A 794 13.53 28.03 3.47
N ASP A 795 12.28 28.41 3.72
CA ASP A 795 11.49 27.92 4.86
C ASP A 795 10.63 26.70 4.49
N THR A 796 10.84 26.14 3.28
CA THR A 796 10.11 24.94 2.86
C THR A 796 10.66 23.72 3.59
N PRO A 797 9.82 22.99 4.34
CA PRO A 797 10.25 21.77 5.02
C PRO A 797 10.80 20.75 4.03
N GLN A 798 11.91 20.10 4.37
CA GLN A 798 12.57 19.11 3.53
C GLN A 798 11.59 18.00 3.10
N ALA A 799 10.71 17.55 4.02
CA ALA A 799 9.65 16.58 3.73
C ALA A 799 8.74 16.98 2.56
N VAL A 800 8.32 18.25 2.54
CA VAL A 800 7.44 18.80 1.51
C VAL A 800 8.20 18.94 0.19
N ARG A 801 9.49 19.28 0.21
CA ARG A 801 10.32 19.32 -1.01
C ARG A 801 10.32 17.96 -1.72
N LEU A 802 10.53 16.87 -0.98
CA LEU A 802 10.52 15.52 -1.55
C LEU A 802 9.18 15.16 -2.19
N SER A 803 8.07 15.50 -1.51
CA SER A 803 6.71 15.30 -2.06
C SER A 803 6.51 16.09 -3.36
N ILE A 804 7.03 17.32 -3.44
CA ILE A 804 6.96 18.15 -4.65
C ILE A 804 7.81 17.55 -5.77
N TYR A 805 9.07 17.16 -5.52
CA TYR A 805 9.93 16.54 -6.53
C TYR A 805 9.29 15.31 -7.17
N LYS A 806 8.67 14.45 -6.36
CA LYS A 806 7.94 13.24 -6.82
C LYS A 806 6.66 13.56 -7.59
N ALA A 807 6.01 14.70 -7.30
CA ALA A 807 4.73 15.08 -7.91
C ALA A 807 4.92 15.83 -9.23
N LEU A 808 5.96 16.66 -9.35
CA LEU A 808 6.22 17.47 -10.55
C LEU A 808 6.28 16.65 -11.85
N GLY A 809 6.71 15.39 -11.77
CA GLY A 809 6.76 14.50 -12.93
C GLY A 809 5.39 14.13 -13.51
N ALA A 810 4.29 14.31 -12.76
CA ALA A 810 2.92 14.09 -13.24
C ALA A 810 2.42 15.19 -14.20
N ALA A 811 3.21 16.22 -14.48
CA ALA A 811 2.84 17.25 -15.44
C ALA A 811 2.47 16.63 -16.80
N SER A 812 1.32 17.02 -17.35
CA SER A 812 0.81 16.53 -18.64
C SER A 812 1.68 16.91 -19.84
N ARG A 813 2.43 18.01 -19.73
CA ARG A 813 3.30 18.52 -20.81
C ARG A 813 4.71 17.94 -20.77
N LYS A 814 5.19 17.44 -21.92
CA LYS A 814 6.54 16.88 -22.10
C LYS A 814 7.67 17.85 -21.73
N ASP A 815 7.52 19.15 -22.06
CA ASP A 815 8.54 20.15 -21.72
C ASP A 815 8.66 20.41 -20.21
N LEU A 816 7.57 20.26 -19.46
CA LEU A 816 7.58 20.38 -18.00
C LEU A 816 8.22 19.14 -17.34
N ARG A 817 7.97 17.95 -17.89
CA ARG A 817 8.67 16.73 -17.45
C ARG A 817 10.19 16.84 -17.66
N MET A 818 10.64 17.35 -18.81
CA MET A 818 12.06 17.64 -19.04
C MET A 818 12.64 18.66 -18.05
N LYS A 819 11.91 19.76 -17.79
CA LYS A 819 12.31 20.74 -16.77
C LYS A 819 12.39 20.14 -15.37
N THR A 820 11.59 19.13 -15.05
CA THR A 820 11.64 18.40 -13.77
C THR A 820 12.91 17.58 -13.68
N LEU A 821 13.26 16.83 -14.74
CA LEU A 821 14.51 16.07 -14.80
C LEU A 821 15.74 16.97 -14.68
N ASP A 822 15.76 18.12 -15.36
CA ASP A 822 16.88 19.06 -15.29
C ASP A 822 17.11 19.66 -13.89
N MET A 823 16.10 19.61 -12.99
CA MET A 823 16.29 20.02 -11.59
C MET A 823 17.31 19.12 -10.85
N ALA A 824 17.42 17.85 -11.25
CA ALA A 824 18.40 16.90 -10.71
C ALA A 824 19.86 17.36 -10.96
N MET A 825 20.08 18.20 -11.98
CA MET A 825 21.40 18.72 -12.36
C MET A 825 21.71 20.12 -11.84
N GLY A 826 20.79 20.76 -11.09
CA GLY A 826 20.85 22.19 -10.77
C GLY A 826 21.96 22.67 -9.82
N GLY A 827 22.99 21.87 -9.52
CA GLY A 827 24.11 22.28 -8.68
C GLY A 827 23.69 22.69 -7.27
N ARG A 828 24.33 23.74 -6.72
CA ARG A 828 24.08 24.26 -5.36
C ARG A 828 22.72 24.94 -5.15
N ASN A 829 22.03 25.30 -6.24
CA ASN A 829 20.70 25.92 -6.23
C ASN A 829 19.59 24.95 -6.71
N GLY A 830 19.95 23.68 -6.93
CA GLY A 830 19.07 22.61 -7.41
C GLY A 830 18.72 21.60 -6.33
N VAL A 831 18.44 20.37 -6.76
CA VAL A 831 18.18 19.23 -5.86
C VAL A 831 19.51 18.78 -5.23
N ARG A 832 19.51 18.51 -3.91
CA ARG A 832 20.66 17.94 -3.20
C ARG A 832 21.05 16.59 -3.82
N LEU A 833 22.33 16.22 -3.78
CA LEU A 833 22.81 14.97 -4.40
C LEU A 833 22.05 13.74 -3.87
N GLN A 834 21.80 13.73 -2.57
CA GLN A 834 21.09 12.68 -1.86
C GLN A 834 19.61 12.53 -2.23
N ASP A 835 19.04 13.51 -2.94
CA ASP A 835 17.64 13.60 -3.37
C ASP A 835 17.49 13.53 -4.90
N ILE A 836 18.60 13.33 -5.64
CA ILE A 836 18.68 13.44 -7.10
C ILE A 836 17.72 12.47 -7.83
N MET A 837 17.39 11.34 -7.20
CA MET A 837 16.52 10.32 -7.79
C MET A 837 15.04 10.72 -7.80
N TYR A 838 14.58 11.61 -6.90
CA TYR A 838 13.15 11.88 -6.74
C TYR A 838 12.47 12.55 -7.94
N PRO A 839 13.07 13.56 -8.60
CA PRO A 839 12.54 14.10 -9.85
C PRO A 839 12.53 13.06 -10.99
N ILE A 840 13.57 12.22 -11.04
CA ILE A 840 13.73 11.18 -12.08
C ILE A 840 12.63 10.12 -11.92
N GLN A 841 12.51 9.56 -10.72
CA GLN A 841 11.45 8.63 -10.35
C GLN A 841 10.06 9.24 -10.57
N GLY A 842 9.88 10.52 -10.22
CA GLY A 842 8.63 11.24 -10.41
C GLY A 842 8.17 11.28 -11.87
N VAL A 843 9.09 11.39 -12.83
CA VAL A 843 8.78 11.38 -14.27
C VAL A 843 8.67 9.96 -14.82
N ALA A 844 9.63 9.10 -14.49
CA ALA A 844 9.70 7.73 -15.00
C ALA A 844 8.51 6.86 -14.58
N ALA A 845 7.99 7.05 -13.36
CA ALA A 845 6.92 6.22 -12.80
C ALA A 845 5.49 6.59 -13.25
N MET A 846 5.30 7.59 -14.12
CA MET A 846 3.97 8.07 -14.50
C MET A 846 3.31 7.19 -15.55
N ASP A 847 4.00 6.99 -16.67
CA ASP A 847 3.51 6.30 -17.86
C ASP A 847 4.71 5.91 -18.75
N PRO A 848 4.52 5.04 -19.76
CA PRO A 848 5.61 4.63 -20.66
C PRO A 848 6.31 5.82 -21.35
N ASP A 849 5.58 6.89 -21.68
CA ASP A 849 6.12 8.11 -22.26
C ASP A 849 7.09 8.81 -21.30
N GLY A 850 6.73 8.92 -20.01
CA GLY A 850 7.57 9.46 -18.94
C GLY A 850 8.82 8.63 -18.72
N ALA A 851 8.70 7.31 -18.70
CA ALA A 851 9.83 6.38 -18.59
C ALA A 851 10.79 6.53 -19.78
N GLN A 852 10.28 6.65 -21.00
CA GLN A 852 11.09 6.90 -22.20
C GLN A 852 11.80 8.26 -22.17
N ILE A 853 11.13 9.30 -21.67
CA ILE A 853 11.72 10.64 -21.50
C ILE A 853 12.88 10.58 -20.49
N ALA A 854 12.68 9.94 -19.33
CA ALA A 854 13.70 9.80 -18.30
C ALA A 854 14.93 9.03 -18.80
N TRP A 855 14.72 7.93 -19.52
CA TRP A 855 15.80 7.14 -20.10
C TRP A 855 16.64 7.94 -21.11
N ARG A 856 15.97 8.64 -22.05
CA ARG A 856 16.68 9.47 -23.05
C ARG A 856 17.46 10.61 -22.39
N TRP A 857 16.87 11.24 -21.37
CA TRP A 857 17.56 12.27 -20.58
C TRP A 857 18.80 11.71 -19.88
N PHE A 858 18.71 10.50 -19.29
CA PHE A 858 19.85 9.84 -18.67
C PHE A 858 20.95 9.58 -19.69
N LEU A 859 20.64 9.00 -20.86
CA LEU A 859 21.62 8.74 -21.92
C LEU A 859 22.37 10.02 -22.35
N GLN A 860 21.62 11.12 -22.57
CA GLN A 860 22.19 12.42 -22.96
C GLN A 860 23.10 13.03 -21.89
N ARG A 861 22.86 12.72 -20.62
CA ARG A 861 23.57 13.33 -19.48
C ARG A 861 24.44 12.34 -18.69
N ARG A 862 24.58 11.08 -19.13
CA ARG A 862 25.24 10.00 -18.38
C ARG A 862 26.60 10.40 -17.84
N ARG A 863 27.46 11.01 -18.68
CA ARG A 863 28.79 11.49 -18.27
C ARG A 863 28.71 12.58 -17.19
N ALA A 864 27.78 13.53 -17.34
CA ALA A 864 27.58 14.61 -16.36
C ALA A 864 27.00 14.09 -15.03
N ILE A 865 26.08 13.11 -15.08
CA ILE A 865 25.52 12.46 -13.89
C ILE A 865 26.61 11.68 -13.15
N THR A 866 27.35 10.84 -13.88
CA THR A 866 28.47 10.05 -13.32
C THR A 866 29.53 10.96 -12.72
N SER A 867 29.88 12.06 -13.39
CA SER A 867 30.81 13.05 -12.87
C SER A 867 30.28 13.80 -11.64
N ARG A 868 28.97 14.07 -11.58
CA ARG A 868 28.33 14.77 -10.44
C ARG A 868 28.24 13.89 -9.20
N LEU A 869 28.15 12.58 -9.40
CA LEU A 869 28.15 11.56 -8.34
C LEU A 869 29.54 10.96 -8.12
N ARG A 870 30.58 11.46 -8.81
CA ARG A 870 31.95 10.96 -8.67
C ARG A 870 32.44 11.28 -7.26
N GLY A 871 32.79 10.25 -6.52
CA GLY A 871 33.17 10.32 -5.10
C GLY A 871 32.03 9.88 -4.17
N ALA A 872 30.77 10.21 -4.51
CA ALA A 872 29.62 9.84 -3.70
C ALA A 872 29.44 8.32 -3.63
N ASN A 873 28.78 7.84 -2.57
CA ASN A 873 28.48 6.41 -2.42
C ASN A 873 27.86 5.86 -3.73
N VAL A 874 28.46 4.80 -4.27
CA VAL A 874 28.13 4.24 -5.59
C VAL A 874 26.66 3.82 -5.70
N ARG A 875 26.02 3.48 -4.58
CA ARG A 875 24.59 3.13 -4.50
C ARG A 875 23.66 4.28 -4.93
N LEU A 876 24.08 5.55 -4.79
CA LEU A 876 23.32 6.68 -5.31
C LEU A 876 23.27 6.67 -6.85
N LEU A 877 24.36 6.30 -7.51
CA LEU A 877 24.39 6.14 -8.96
C LEU A 877 23.53 4.95 -9.40
N GLY A 878 23.61 3.82 -8.69
CA GLY A 878 22.73 2.66 -8.91
C GLY A 878 21.25 3.05 -8.83
N SER A 879 20.86 3.82 -7.81
CA SER A 879 19.48 4.32 -7.64
C SER A 879 19.02 5.22 -8.79
N VAL A 880 19.92 6.05 -9.34
CA VAL A 880 19.61 6.90 -10.51
C VAL A 880 19.42 6.05 -11.76
N ILE A 881 20.28 5.06 -11.97
CA ILE A 881 20.19 4.13 -13.10
C ILE A 881 18.88 3.35 -13.04
N ASP A 882 18.55 2.75 -11.89
CA ASP A 882 17.29 2.04 -11.67
C ASP A 882 16.07 2.93 -11.95
N CYS A 883 16.03 4.15 -11.39
CA CYS A 883 14.93 5.08 -11.62
C CYS A 883 14.78 5.49 -13.09
N ALA A 884 15.89 5.67 -13.82
CA ALA A 884 15.87 6.14 -15.20
C ALA A 884 15.58 5.01 -16.22
N ALA A 885 16.05 3.80 -15.95
CA ALA A 885 15.99 2.67 -16.89
C ALA A 885 14.94 1.61 -16.52
N GLY A 886 14.62 1.41 -15.24
CA GLY A 886 13.81 0.28 -14.77
C GLY A 886 12.31 0.39 -15.01
N ALA A 887 11.80 1.58 -15.37
CA ALA A 887 10.37 1.82 -15.53
C ALA A 887 9.81 1.39 -16.90
N LEU A 888 10.66 1.03 -17.88
CA LEU A 888 10.25 0.58 -19.21
C LEU A 888 10.27 -0.95 -19.31
N PRO A 889 9.12 -1.64 -19.28
CA PRO A 889 9.06 -3.10 -19.31
C PRO A 889 9.10 -3.64 -20.74
N ASP A 890 10.23 -3.43 -21.43
CA ASP A 890 10.41 -3.88 -22.82
C ASP A 890 11.71 -4.68 -22.98
N LYS A 891 11.65 -5.76 -23.78
CA LYS A 891 12.79 -6.66 -23.99
C LYS A 891 13.91 -5.98 -24.79
N SER A 892 13.57 -5.18 -25.80
CA SER A 892 14.58 -4.47 -26.60
C SER A 892 15.28 -3.39 -25.77
N HIS A 893 14.54 -2.72 -24.88
CA HIS A 893 15.09 -1.80 -23.89
C HIS A 893 16.02 -2.49 -22.91
N ALA A 894 15.65 -3.66 -22.37
CA ALA A 894 16.55 -4.44 -21.51
C ALA A 894 17.90 -4.73 -22.18
N ASN A 895 17.88 -5.16 -23.45
CA ASN A 895 19.10 -5.41 -24.22
C ASN A 895 19.91 -4.12 -24.46
N ALA A 896 19.24 -2.99 -24.66
CA ALA A 896 19.92 -1.69 -24.80
C ALA A 896 20.58 -1.24 -23.49
N VAL A 897 19.95 -1.51 -22.34
CA VAL A 897 20.53 -1.24 -21.01
C VAL A 897 21.74 -2.14 -20.77
N GLU A 898 21.62 -3.44 -21.03
CA GLU A 898 22.71 -4.40 -20.91
C GLU A 898 23.91 -4.00 -21.78
N ALA A 899 23.69 -3.80 -23.09
CA ALA A 899 24.74 -3.39 -24.02
C ALA A 899 25.40 -2.05 -23.64
N LEU A 900 24.64 -1.11 -23.06
CA LEU A 900 25.20 0.16 -22.60
C LEU A 900 26.22 -0.06 -21.48
N PHE A 901 25.90 -0.90 -20.50
CA PHE A 901 26.74 -1.12 -19.33
C PHE A 901 27.83 -2.18 -19.55
N GLU A 902 27.71 -3.04 -20.57
CA GLU A 902 28.84 -3.81 -21.11
C GLU A 902 29.88 -2.89 -21.75
N GLN A 903 29.45 -1.90 -22.53
CA GLN A 903 30.35 -0.92 -23.16
C GLN A 903 30.87 0.15 -22.19
N HIS A 904 30.13 0.42 -21.13
CA HIS A 904 30.47 1.40 -20.11
C HIS A 904 30.25 0.83 -18.70
N PRO A 905 31.11 -0.11 -18.27
CA PRO A 905 31.00 -0.71 -16.94
C PRO A 905 31.02 0.34 -15.83
N VAL A 906 30.29 0.04 -14.76
CA VAL A 906 30.29 0.86 -13.54
C VAL A 906 30.67 -0.05 -12.38
N PRO A 907 31.96 -0.05 -11.98
CA PRO A 907 32.46 -0.92 -10.92
C PRO A 907 31.66 -0.76 -9.62
N GLY A 908 31.31 -1.90 -8.99
CA GLY A 908 30.51 -1.98 -7.78
C GLY A 908 29.00 -1.92 -8.00
N LEU A 909 28.53 -2.05 -9.25
CA LEU A 909 27.09 -2.09 -9.61
C LEU A 909 26.77 -3.19 -10.60
N GLU A 910 27.72 -4.07 -10.93
CA GLU A 910 27.56 -5.15 -11.89
C GLU A 910 26.36 -6.01 -11.55
N ARG A 911 26.24 -6.45 -10.28
CA ARG A 911 25.09 -7.24 -9.83
C ARG A 911 23.79 -6.45 -9.89
N SER A 912 23.78 -5.20 -9.42
CA SER A 912 22.60 -4.33 -9.44
C SER A 912 22.08 -4.09 -10.86
N ILE A 913 22.98 -3.93 -11.84
CA ILE A 913 22.63 -3.75 -13.25
C ILE A 913 22.08 -5.06 -13.83
N ALA A 914 22.69 -6.22 -13.53
CA ALA A 914 22.17 -7.52 -13.95
C ALA A 914 20.74 -7.76 -13.42
N GLN A 915 20.51 -7.47 -12.14
CA GLN A 915 19.19 -7.54 -11.50
C GLN A 915 18.18 -6.60 -12.15
N LEU A 916 18.57 -5.36 -12.46
CA LEU A 916 17.75 -4.41 -13.18
C LEU A 916 17.33 -4.93 -14.56
N VAL A 917 18.30 -5.42 -15.35
CA VAL A 917 18.04 -5.97 -16.69
C VAL A 917 17.11 -7.19 -16.61
N GLU A 918 17.34 -8.10 -15.68
CA GLU A 918 16.49 -9.27 -15.46
C GLU A 918 15.07 -8.88 -15.02
N ALA A 919 14.95 -7.88 -14.13
CA ALA A 919 13.66 -7.36 -13.69
C ALA A 919 12.86 -6.74 -14.85
N ILE A 920 13.52 -5.97 -15.74
CA ILE A 920 12.90 -5.42 -16.95
C ILE A 920 12.40 -6.55 -17.85
N ARG A 921 13.22 -7.57 -18.11
CA ARG A 921 12.85 -8.73 -18.94
C ARG A 921 11.66 -9.49 -18.34
N THR A 922 11.66 -9.66 -17.02
CA THR A 922 10.57 -10.33 -16.29
C THR A 922 9.28 -9.53 -16.40
N GLU A 923 9.34 -8.20 -16.27
CA GLU A 923 8.18 -7.34 -16.42
C GLU A 923 7.67 -7.33 -17.87
N ALA A 924 8.55 -7.31 -18.87
CA ALA A 924 8.17 -7.40 -20.29
C ALA A 924 7.42 -8.71 -20.60
N LYS A 925 7.86 -9.85 -20.05
CA LYS A 925 7.13 -11.12 -20.13
C LYS A 925 5.74 -11.02 -19.49
N PHE A 926 5.62 -10.31 -18.38
CA PHE A 926 4.33 -10.12 -17.73
C PHE A 926 3.39 -9.22 -18.53
N VAL A 927 3.90 -8.15 -19.15
CA VAL A 927 3.13 -7.28 -20.07
C VAL A 927 2.56 -8.09 -21.23
N ALA A 928 3.38 -8.87 -21.92
CA ALA A 928 2.95 -9.69 -23.05
C ALA A 928 1.84 -10.70 -22.64
N ARG A 929 2.00 -11.36 -21.49
CA ARG A 929 0.96 -12.26 -20.98
C ARG A 929 -0.32 -11.54 -20.60
N MET A 930 -0.21 -10.38 -19.96
CA MET A 930 -1.39 -9.61 -19.60
C MET A 930 -2.14 -9.15 -20.85
N GLU A 931 -1.44 -8.75 -21.90
CA GLU A 931 -2.04 -8.44 -23.20
C GLU A 931 -2.81 -9.65 -23.77
N ASP A 932 -2.18 -10.82 -23.82
CA ASP A 932 -2.82 -12.07 -24.29
C ASP A 932 -4.07 -12.43 -23.46
N GLU A 933 -4.00 -12.31 -22.14
CA GLU A 933 -5.13 -12.62 -21.25
C GLU A 933 -6.25 -11.58 -21.31
N MET A 934 -5.93 -10.30 -21.51
CA MET A 934 -6.93 -9.23 -21.63
C MET A 934 -7.79 -9.36 -22.90
N GLY A 935 -7.27 -10.02 -23.93
CA GLY A 935 -8.04 -10.36 -25.14
C GLY A 935 -9.00 -11.54 -24.99
N GLN A 936 -8.96 -12.29 -23.88
CA GLN A 936 -9.78 -13.49 -23.69
C GLN A 936 -11.22 -13.16 -23.26
N PRO A 937 -12.26 -13.86 -23.79
CA PRO A 937 -13.65 -13.65 -23.39
C PRO A 937 -13.88 -13.78 -21.88
N GLU A 938 -13.21 -14.75 -21.24
CA GLU A 938 -13.32 -15.01 -19.81
C GLU A 938 -12.77 -13.84 -18.98
N MET A 939 -11.81 -13.07 -19.50
CA MET A 939 -11.32 -11.87 -18.81
C MET A 939 -12.37 -10.77 -18.82
N LYS A 940 -13.06 -10.57 -19.95
CA LYS A 940 -14.18 -9.62 -20.04
C LYS A 940 -15.29 -9.99 -19.06
N GLU A 941 -15.66 -11.27 -18.99
CA GLU A 941 -16.64 -11.76 -18.00
C GLU A 941 -16.19 -11.50 -16.56
N VAL A 942 -14.91 -11.67 -16.24
CA VAL A 942 -14.38 -11.41 -14.89
C VAL A 942 -14.36 -9.92 -14.58
N LEU A 943 -13.96 -9.05 -15.51
CA LEU A 943 -14.00 -7.60 -15.34
C LEU A 943 -15.44 -7.10 -15.17
N GLU A 944 -16.36 -7.60 -15.98
CA GLU A 944 -17.80 -7.34 -15.86
C GLU A 944 -18.35 -7.88 -14.53
N ALA A 945 -18.04 -9.11 -14.12
CA ALA A 945 -18.47 -9.66 -12.83
C ALA A 945 -17.89 -8.90 -11.62
N PHE A 946 -16.65 -8.42 -11.75
CA PHE A 946 -16.01 -7.55 -10.76
C PHE A 946 -16.78 -6.22 -10.61
N GLN A 947 -17.35 -5.70 -11.70
CA GLN A 947 -18.28 -4.57 -11.71
C GLN A 947 -19.70 -4.96 -11.24
N VAL A 948 -20.20 -6.11 -11.65
CA VAL A 948 -21.57 -6.61 -11.42
C VAL A 948 -21.74 -7.14 -10.00
N GLN A 949 -20.70 -7.35 -9.19
CA GLN A 949 -20.90 -7.41 -7.73
C GLN A 949 -21.35 -6.05 -7.11
N ALA A 950 -21.45 -4.98 -7.91
CA ALA A 950 -22.15 -3.74 -7.58
C ALA A 950 -23.53 -3.59 -8.28
N ILE A 951 -23.76 -4.27 -9.41
CA ILE A 951 -25.01 -4.19 -10.22
C ILE A 951 -25.93 -5.42 -10.00
N GLY A 952 -25.40 -6.53 -9.52
CA GLY A 952 -26.10 -7.78 -9.24
C GLY A 952 -27.10 -7.64 -8.10
N ALA A 953 -26.95 -6.65 -7.22
CA ALA A 953 -27.99 -6.24 -6.28
C ALA A 953 -29.16 -5.49 -6.96
N VAL A 954 -28.98 -4.99 -8.17
CA VAL A 954 -30.03 -4.33 -8.98
C VAL A 954 -30.65 -5.32 -9.98
N LEU A 955 -29.84 -6.19 -10.58
CA LEU A 955 -30.31 -7.22 -11.54
C LEU A 955 -30.89 -8.47 -10.86
N ALA A 956 -30.40 -8.90 -9.68
CA ALA A 956 -31.06 -9.95 -8.90
C ALA A 956 -32.43 -9.47 -8.40
N THR A 957 -32.57 -8.16 -8.14
CA THR A 957 -33.85 -7.53 -7.79
C THR A 957 -34.78 -7.47 -9.01
N ALA A 958 -34.26 -7.25 -10.22
CA ALA A 958 -35.06 -7.31 -11.45
C ALA A 958 -35.47 -8.76 -11.82
N ALA A 959 -34.58 -9.74 -11.68
CA ALA A 959 -34.85 -11.15 -11.96
C ALA A 959 -35.78 -11.79 -10.91
N SER A 960 -35.68 -11.40 -9.64
CA SER A 960 -36.63 -11.81 -8.60
C SER A 960 -38.01 -11.17 -8.76
N THR A 961 -38.10 -10.01 -9.44
CA THR A 961 -39.38 -9.36 -9.76
C THR A 961 -40.12 -10.09 -10.89
N VAL A 962 -39.39 -10.70 -11.85
CA VAL A 962 -39.99 -11.49 -12.94
C VAL A 962 -40.40 -12.90 -12.49
N ALA A 963 -39.73 -13.46 -11.48
CA ALA A 963 -40.12 -14.73 -10.87
C ALA A 963 -41.27 -14.58 -9.83
N ALA A 964 -41.53 -13.37 -9.33
CA ALA A 964 -42.57 -13.10 -8.33
C ALA A 964 -44.00 -12.99 -8.92
N THR A 965 -44.15 -12.91 -10.24
CA THR A 965 -45.45 -12.69 -10.91
C THR A 965 -46.28 -13.97 -11.13
N GLN A 966 -45.86 -15.12 -10.61
CA GLN A 966 -46.49 -16.44 -10.88
C GLN A 966 -47.38 -17.03 -9.76
N LEU A 967 -47.80 -16.28 -8.73
CA LEU A 967 -48.57 -16.87 -7.61
C LEU A 967 -49.99 -16.29 -7.47
N THR A 968 -50.94 -17.13 -7.90
CA THR A 968 -52.42 -17.16 -7.79
C THR A 968 -53.11 -16.25 -6.75
N HIS A 969 -54.32 -15.77 -7.10
CA HIS A 969 -55.30 -14.93 -6.37
C HIS A 969 -55.35 -15.00 -4.83
N ALA A 970 -54.99 -16.12 -4.21
CA ALA A 970 -54.97 -16.28 -2.74
C ALA A 970 -53.71 -15.71 -2.05
N ALA A 971 -52.64 -15.39 -2.79
CA ALA A 971 -51.41 -14.80 -2.27
C ALA A 971 -51.49 -13.27 -2.15
N GLN A 972 -52.26 -12.61 -3.03
CA GLN A 972 -52.34 -11.15 -3.09
C GLN A 972 -53.09 -10.51 -1.92
N SER A 973 -54.17 -11.11 -1.39
CA SER A 973 -54.83 -10.55 -0.18
C SER A 973 -53.98 -10.74 1.09
N ARG A 974 -53.26 -11.88 1.20
CA ARG A 974 -52.34 -12.15 2.33
C ARG A 974 -51.16 -11.17 2.35
N TYR A 975 -50.75 -10.70 1.18
CA TYR A 975 -49.64 -9.79 1.01
C TYR A 975 -49.97 -8.37 1.53
N THR A 976 -51.15 -7.84 1.23
CA THR A 976 -51.53 -6.47 1.60
C THR A 976 -51.64 -6.26 3.12
N HIS A 977 -52.07 -7.27 3.87
CA HIS A 977 -52.13 -7.21 5.33
C HIS A 977 -50.74 -7.22 6.01
N ILE A 978 -49.74 -7.88 5.41
CA ILE A 978 -48.36 -7.94 5.93
C ILE A 978 -47.62 -6.63 5.63
N SER A 979 -47.86 -6.03 4.47
CA SER A 979 -47.30 -4.72 4.09
C SER A 979 -47.77 -3.58 5.00
N MET A 980 -49.01 -3.66 5.52
CA MET A 980 -49.48 -2.71 6.54
C MET A 980 -48.73 -2.82 7.88
N MET A 981 -48.20 -4.00 8.23
CA MET A 981 -47.38 -4.17 9.44
C MET A 981 -45.92 -3.74 9.24
N ALA A 982 -45.39 -3.83 8.02
CA ALA A 982 -44.01 -3.47 7.70
C ALA A 982 -43.71 -1.95 7.83
N LEU A 983 -44.76 -1.12 7.88
CA LEU A 983 -44.67 0.34 8.12
C LEU A 983 -44.31 0.71 9.58
N LEU A 984 -44.12 -0.27 10.49
CA LEU A 984 -43.61 -0.05 11.84
C LEU A 984 -42.09 0.24 11.90
N LEU A 985 -41.30 -0.22 10.91
CA LEU A 985 -39.85 -0.03 10.87
C LEU A 985 -39.43 1.46 10.77
N PRO A 986 -40.04 2.27 9.88
CA PRO A 986 -39.75 3.71 9.81
C PRO A 986 -40.12 4.45 11.11
N LEU A 987 -41.19 4.02 11.80
CA LEU A 987 -41.64 4.62 13.06
C LEU A 987 -40.65 4.37 14.21
N ALA A 988 -40.08 3.17 14.32
CA ALA A 988 -39.05 2.85 15.31
C ALA A 988 -37.78 3.71 15.12
N HIS A 989 -37.44 4.03 13.86
CA HIS A 989 -36.30 4.89 13.53
C HIS A 989 -36.56 6.39 13.80
N LEU A 990 -37.82 6.84 13.67
CA LEU A 990 -38.25 8.22 13.91
C LEU A 990 -38.51 8.51 15.40
N LEU A 991 -39.09 7.57 16.16
CA LEU A 991 -39.28 7.70 17.61
C LEU A 991 -37.94 7.73 18.37
N ALA A 992 -36.89 7.09 17.84
CA ALA A 992 -35.54 7.13 18.39
C ALA A 992 -34.85 8.52 18.30
N ARG A 993 -35.42 9.48 17.55
CA ARG A 993 -34.81 10.81 17.33
C ARG A 993 -35.46 11.97 18.12
N GLY A 994 -36.51 11.73 18.91
CA GLY A 994 -37.00 12.71 19.88
C GLY A 994 -37.49 14.07 19.33
N GLU A 995 -37.90 14.16 18.07
CA GLU A 995 -38.36 15.43 17.47
C GLU A 995 -39.85 15.70 17.73
N ARG A 996 -40.17 16.92 18.21
CA ARG A 996 -41.52 17.38 18.61
C ARG A 996 -42.51 17.66 17.47
N TYR A 997 -42.29 17.15 16.25
CA TYR A 997 -43.12 17.43 15.07
C TYR A 997 -43.87 16.20 14.55
N ILE A 998 -44.41 15.37 15.45
CA ILE A 998 -45.42 14.37 15.07
C ILE A 998 -46.77 15.09 15.02
N ALA A 999 -47.47 15.04 13.88
CA ALA A 999 -48.87 15.48 13.80
C ALA A 999 -49.64 14.81 14.95
N SER A 1000 -50.32 15.61 15.78
CA SER A 1000 -50.94 15.10 17.00
C SER A 1000 -51.82 13.88 16.68
N LEU A 1001 -51.95 12.90 17.59
CA LEU A 1001 -52.78 11.71 17.36
C LEU A 1001 -54.20 12.08 16.87
N ARG A 1002 -54.69 13.26 17.32
CA ARG A 1002 -55.91 13.92 16.88
C ARG A 1002 -55.95 14.23 15.37
N ASP A 1003 -54.85 14.68 14.77
CA ASP A 1003 -54.76 14.95 13.33
C ASP A 1003 -54.67 13.65 12.53
N VAL A 1004 -53.98 12.62 13.04
CA VAL A 1004 -53.93 11.29 12.42
C VAL A 1004 -55.32 10.65 12.36
N CYS A 1005 -56.12 10.78 13.43
CA CYS A 1005 -57.49 10.26 13.47
C CYS A 1005 -58.41 10.83 12.38
N VAL A 1006 -58.16 12.05 11.89
CA VAL A 1006 -58.96 12.67 10.83
C VAL A 1006 -58.72 12.00 9.47
N PHE A 1007 -57.51 11.53 9.23
CA PHE A 1007 -57.13 10.90 7.95
C PHE A 1007 -57.35 9.39 7.92
N LEU A 1008 -57.49 8.76 9.10
CA LEU A 1008 -57.57 7.32 9.28
C LEU A 1008 -58.72 6.66 8.49
N PRO A 1009 -59.96 7.20 8.48
CA PRO A 1009 -61.06 6.56 7.75
C PRO A 1009 -60.83 6.53 6.24
N LEU A 1010 -60.33 7.62 5.65
CA LEU A 1010 -60.05 7.71 4.21
C LEU A 1010 -58.89 6.81 3.81
N TRP A 1011 -57.87 6.70 4.67
CA TRP A 1011 -56.74 5.81 4.46
C TRP A 1011 -57.13 4.34 4.50
N VAL A 1012 -57.92 3.93 5.51
CA VAL A 1012 -58.44 2.57 5.63
C VAL A 1012 -59.32 2.23 4.44
N LEU A 1013 -60.26 3.11 4.09
CA LEU A 1013 -61.17 2.89 2.96
C LEU A 1013 -60.42 2.77 1.63
N SER A 1014 -59.39 3.60 1.41
CA SER A 1014 -58.56 3.56 0.20
C SER A 1014 -57.84 2.23 0.06
N ASN A 1015 -57.16 1.77 1.12
CA ASN A 1015 -56.37 0.54 1.07
C ASN A 1015 -57.25 -0.71 1.04
N TYR A 1016 -58.34 -0.73 1.81
CA TYR A 1016 -59.30 -1.84 1.80
C TYR A 1016 -59.96 -2.00 0.43
N SER A 1017 -60.44 -0.89 -0.15
CA SER A 1017 -61.08 -0.94 -1.48
C SER A 1017 -60.07 -1.35 -2.56
N LEU A 1018 -58.80 -0.94 -2.48
CA LEU A 1018 -57.77 -1.40 -3.41
C LEU A 1018 -57.53 -2.91 -3.29
N THR A 1019 -57.50 -3.43 -2.07
CA THR A 1019 -57.32 -4.86 -1.81
C THR A 1019 -58.47 -5.67 -2.40
N GLN A 1020 -59.72 -5.23 -2.15
CA GLN A 1020 -60.91 -5.87 -2.72
C GLN A 1020 -60.97 -5.74 -4.25
N ALA A 1021 -60.45 -4.65 -4.81
CA ALA A 1021 -60.35 -4.47 -6.25
C ALA A 1021 -59.42 -5.50 -6.91
N LEU A 1022 -58.23 -5.70 -6.34
CA LEU A 1022 -57.24 -6.66 -6.83
C LEU A 1022 -57.70 -8.11 -6.65
N ALA A 1023 -58.57 -8.38 -5.67
CA ALA A 1023 -59.16 -9.70 -5.49
C ALA A 1023 -60.25 -10.03 -6.53
N LEU A 1024 -60.89 -9.01 -7.12
CA LEU A 1024 -62.08 -9.16 -7.96
C LEU A 1024 -61.87 -8.74 -9.43
N ALA A 1025 -60.75 -8.12 -9.77
CA ALA A 1025 -60.41 -7.69 -11.12
C ALA A 1025 -58.90 -7.85 -11.43
N PRO A 1026 -58.51 -8.07 -12.70
CA PRO A 1026 -57.11 -8.16 -13.08
C PRO A 1026 -56.28 -6.95 -12.67
N ALA A 1027 -55.02 -7.17 -12.27
CA ALA A 1027 -54.12 -6.12 -11.80
C ALA A 1027 -53.92 -5.01 -12.86
N GLY A 1028 -53.91 -5.35 -14.15
CA GLY A 1028 -53.88 -4.39 -15.25
C GLY A 1028 -55.08 -3.43 -15.24
N VAL A 1029 -56.30 -3.93 -15.01
CA VAL A 1029 -57.53 -3.13 -14.92
C VAL A 1029 -57.50 -2.22 -13.68
N VAL A 1030 -57.11 -2.75 -12.53
CA VAL A 1030 -57.04 -1.98 -11.27
C VAL A 1030 -55.98 -0.87 -11.36
N GLN A 1031 -54.79 -1.15 -11.88
CA GLN A 1031 -53.72 -0.16 -12.06
C GLN A 1031 -54.08 0.92 -13.08
N THR A 1032 -54.78 0.55 -14.15
CA THR A 1032 -55.31 1.50 -15.14
C THR A 1032 -56.29 2.49 -14.50
N LEU A 1033 -57.20 2.00 -13.64
CA LEU A 1033 -58.14 2.87 -12.92
C LEU A 1033 -57.42 3.77 -11.90
N PHE A 1034 -56.36 3.26 -11.26
CA PHE A 1034 -55.45 4.08 -10.43
C PHE A 1034 -54.75 5.19 -11.20
N GLY A 1035 -54.50 5.01 -12.50
CA GLY A 1035 -54.02 6.03 -13.43
C GLY A 1035 -54.90 7.28 -13.53
N THR A 1036 -56.18 7.21 -13.11
CA THR A 1036 -57.09 8.37 -13.06
C THR A 1036 -56.94 9.22 -11.79
N GLY A 1037 -56.14 8.77 -10.82
CA GLY A 1037 -55.96 9.45 -9.53
C GLY A 1037 -55.55 10.92 -9.61
N PRO A 1038 -54.58 11.31 -10.47
CA PRO A 1038 -54.22 12.72 -10.65
C PRO A 1038 -55.39 13.59 -11.10
N SER A 1039 -56.28 13.07 -11.95
CA SER A 1039 -57.48 13.77 -12.41
C SER A 1039 -58.50 13.95 -11.28
N GLN A 1040 -58.67 12.95 -10.42
CA GLN A 1040 -59.53 13.05 -9.25
C GLN A 1040 -58.99 14.05 -8.21
N VAL A 1041 -57.67 14.06 -7.97
CA VAL A 1041 -57.02 15.05 -7.11
C VAL A 1041 -57.21 16.46 -7.68
N ALA A 1042 -57.04 16.66 -8.99
CA ALA A 1042 -57.25 17.96 -9.62
C ALA A 1042 -58.69 18.48 -9.45
N VAL A 1043 -59.69 17.61 -9.61
CA VAL A 1043 -61.11 17.94 -9.38
C VAL A 1043 -61.37 18.28 -7.92
N LEU A 1044 -60.89 17.47 -6.99
CA LEU A 1044 -61.08 17.71 -5.56
C LEU A 1044 -60.33 18.97 -5.07
N SER A 1045 -59.12 19.24 -5.56
CA SER A 1045 -58.40 20.48 -5.28
C SER A 1045 -59.16 21.73 -5.78
N ARG A 1046 -59.85 21.67 -6.92
CA ARG A 1046 -60.71 22.78 -7.36
C ARG A 1046 -61.86 23.04 -6.39
N ILE A 1047 -62.46 21.97 -5.88
CA ILE A 1047 -63.65 22.02 -5.01
C ILE A 1047 -63.26 22.49 -3.61
N PHE A 1048 -62.20 21.92 -3.03
CA PHE A 1048 -61.85 22.12 -1.62
C PHE A 1048 -60.73 23.16 -1.38
N LEU A 1049 -59.87 23.41 -2.38
CA LEU A 1049 -58.76 24.38 -2.28
C LEU A 1049 -58.95 25.60 -3.22
N ALA A 1050 -60.09 25.68 -3.92
CA ALA A 1050 -60.42 26.74 -4.88
C ALA A 1050 -59.38 26.94 -6.01
N GLU A 1051 -58.52 25.95 -6.29
CA GLU A 1051 -57.47 26.04 -7.32
C GLU A 1051 -58.07 26.24 -8.72
N ARG A 1052 -57.65 27.26 -9.48
CA ARG A 1052 -58.24 27.55 -10.81
C ARG A 1052 -57.97 26.40 -11.81
N PHE A 1053 -59.02 25.93 -12.48
CA PHE A 1053 -58.89 25.06 -13.65
C PHE A 1053 -58.48 25.89 -14.87
N THR A 1054 -57.26 25.69 -15.36
CA THR A 1054 -56.87 26.13 -16.70
C THR A 1054 -57.54 25.26 -17.76
N PHE A 1055 -57.86 25.81 -18.94
CA PHE A 1055 -58.43 25.07 -20.07
C PHE A 1055 -57.70 23.73 -20.34
N THR A 1056 -56.37 23.74 -20.32
CA THR A 1056 -55.53 22.54 -20.53
C THR A 1056 -55.74 21.45 -19.48
N ARG A 1057 -55.95 21.82 -18.20
CA ARG A 1057 -56.25 20.87 -17.12
C ARG A 1057 -57.65 20.27 -17.27
N THR A 1058 -58.63 21.05 -17.72
CA THR A 1058 -59.98 20.55 -18.01
C THR A 1058 -59.95 19.51 -19.14
N VAL A 1059 -59.23 19.80 -20.23
CA VAL A 1059 -59.03 18.85 -21.34
C VAL A 1059 -58.33 17.57 -20.85
N ALA A 1060 -57.30 17.72 -20.01
CA ALA A 1060 -56.57 16.58 -19.48
C ALA A 1060 -57.45 15.67 -18.60
N VAL A 1061 -58.27 16.24 -17.71
CA VAL A 1061 -59.23 15.47 -16.89
C VAL A 1061 -60.21 14.71 -17.77
N LEU A 1062 -60.77 15.35 -18.81
CA LEU A 1062 -61.70 14.70 -19.74
C LEU A 1062 -61.04 13.52 -20.49
N LEU A 1063 -59.78 13.67 -20.90
CA LEU A 1063 -59.02 12.59 -21.54
C LEU A 1063 -58.76 11.42 -20.58
N ALA A 1064 -58.42 11.66 -19.31
CA ALA A 1064 -58.24 10.57 -18.33
C ALA A 1064 -59.52 9.75 -18.15
N PHE A 1065 -60.67 10.42 -18.01
CA PHE A 1065 -61.95 9.74 -17.89
C PHE A 1065 -62.33 9.00 -19.18
N ALA A 1066 -62.09 9.59 -20.35
CA ALA A 1066 -62.33 8.93 -21.63
C ALA A 1066 -61.48 7.66 -21.78
N GLY A 1067 -60.18 7.72 -21.47
CA GLY A 1067 -59.27 6.57 -21.51
C GLY A 1067 -59.71 5.46 -20.54
N ALA A 1068 -60.01 5.82 -19.29
CA ALA A 1068 -60.53 4.88 -18.30
C ALA A 1068 -61.86 4.24 -18.73
N THR A 1069 -62.74 4.99 -19.37
CA THR A 1069 -64.03 4.50 -19.89
C THR A 1069 -63.84 3.53 -21.05
N ILE A 1070 -62.89 3.81 -21.97
CA ILE A 1070 -62.53 2.90 -23.06
C ILE A 1070 -62.01 1.57 -22.52
N LEU A 1071 -61.16 1.60 -21.50
CA LEU A 1071 -60.64 0.39 -20.85
C LEU A 1071 -61.72 -0.36 -20.05
N ALA A 1072 -62.58 0.35 -19.32
CA ALA A 1072 -63.66 -0.27 -18.55
C ALA A 1072 -64.77 -0.88 -19.43
N SER A 1073 -65.13 -0.25 -20.55
CA SER A 1073 -66.20 -0.69 -21.45
C SER A 1073 -65.90 -1.98 -22.22
N ARG A 1074 -64.62 -2.39 -22.32
CA ARG A 1074 -64.21 -3.66 -22.92
C ARG A 1074 -63.90 -4.74 -21.89
N SER A 1075 -63.54 -4.36 -20.67
CA SER A 1075 -63.34 -5.27 -19.54
C SER A 1075 -64.69 -5.71 -18.92
N GLY A 1076 -65.74 -4.89 -19.06
CA GLY A 1076 -67.11 -5.25 -18.71
C GLY A 1076 -67.85 -5.90 -19.89
N PHE A 1077 -68.42 -7.10 -19.66
CA PHE A 1077 -69.34 -7.87 -20.52
C PHE A 1077 -68.80 -9.00 -21.43
N GLN A 1078 -67.56 -9.47 -21.28
CA GLN A 1078 -67.25 -10.84 -21.71
C GLN A 1078 -67.18 -11.78 -20.50
N ARG A 1079 -68.26 -12.58 -20.36
CA ARG A 1079 -68.31 -13.77 -19.49
C ARG A 1079 -67.19 -14.71 -19.89
N GLN A 1080 -66.16 -14.84 -19.06
CA GLN A 1080 -65.48 -16.11 -18.83
C GLN A 1080 -65.09 -16.21 -17.35
N SER A 1081 -65.58 -17.29 -16.72
CA SER A 1081 -65.22 -17.85 -15.41
C SER A 1081 -65.08 -16.92 -14.20
N GLY A 1082 -66.13 -16.88 -13.37
CA GLY A 1082 -66.01 -16.80 -11.90
C GLY A 1082 -65.67 -15.47 -11.23
N GLU A 1083 -65.12 -14.48 -11.93
CA GLU A 1083 -64.61 -13.26 -11.30
C GLU A 1083 -65.47 -12.04 -11.59
N ASN A 1084 -65.90 -11.34 -10.54
CA ASN A 1084 -66.82 -10.20 -10.59
C ASN A 1084 -66.05 -8.90 -10.93
N VAL A 1085 -65.46 -8.84 -12.14
CA VAL A 1085 -64.63 -7.72 -12.63
C VAL A 1085 -65.32 -6.35 -12.53
N GLY A 1086 -66.65 -6.32 -12.66
CA GLY A 1086 -67.46 -5.11 -12.45
C GLY A 1086 -67.38 -4.59 -11.01
N PHE A 1087 -67.48 -5.47 -10.01
CA PHE A 1087 -67.30 -5.09 -8.61
C PHE A 1087 -65.86 -4.69 -8.32
N GLY A 1088 -64.87 -5.42 -8.87
CA GLY A 1088 -63.46 -5.06 -8.72
C GLY A 1088 -63.13 -3.67 -9.28
N SER A 1089 -63.75 -3.30 -10.40
CA SER A 1089 -63.64 -1.96 -10.98
C SER A 1089 -64.28 -0.86 -10.11
N CYS A 1090 -65.43 -1.15 -9.50
CA CYS A 1090 -66.07 -0.24 -8.54
C CYS A 1090 -65.21 -0.04 -7.28
N PHE A 1091 -64.62 -1.11 -6.75
CA PHE A 1091 -63.70 -1.05 -5.63
C PHE A 1091 -62.41 -0.28 -5.98
N ALA A 1092 -61.89 -0.44 -7.21
CA ALA A 1092 -60.74 0.33 -7.67
C ALA A 1092 -61.07 1.82 -7.72
N LEU A 1093 -62.22 2.20 -8.28
CA LEU A 1093 -62.66 3.61 -8.31
C LEU A 1093 -62.87 4.19 -6.91
N ALA A 1094 -63.47 3.43 -6.00
CA ALA A 1094 -63.64 3.83 -4.60
C ALA A 1094 -62.28 4.04 -3.91
N ALA A 1095 -61.31 3.17 -4.19
CA ALA A 1095 -59.94 3.29 -3.66
C ALA A 1095 -59.26 4.57 -4.13
N VAL A 1096 -59.33 4.87 -5.43
CA VAL A 1096 -58.73 6.07 -6.01
C VAL A 1096 -59.38 7.34 -5.46
N PHE A 1097 -60.71 7.33 -5.30
CA PHE A 1097 -61.45 8.48 -4.76
C PHE A 1097 -61.12 8.74 -3.29
N ALA A 1098 -61.06 7.69 -2.46
CA ALA A 1098 -60.64 7.79 -1.08
C ALA A 1098 -59.18 8.28 -0.95
N SER A 1099 -58.27 7.77 -1.81
CA SER A 1099 -56.87 8.22 -1.86
C SER A 1099 -56.75 9.70 -2.27
N ALA A 1100 -57.51 10.14 -3.27
CA ALA A 1100 -57.52 11.52 -3.73
C ALA A 1100 -58.09 12.47 -2.67
N SER A 1101 -59.18 12.07 -2.00
CA SER A 1101 -59.79 12.79 -0.89
C SER A 1101 -58.81 12.93 0.28
N TYR A 1102 -58.14 11.84 0.66
CA TYR A 1102 -57.09 11.83 1.67
C TYR A 1102 -55.99 12.86 1.37
N LYS A 1103 -55.46 12.89 0.14
CA LYS A 1103 -54.39 13.81 -0.29
C LYS A 1103 -54.82 15.28 -0.25
N VAL A 1104 -56.04 15.58 -0.71
CA VAL A 1104 -56.57 16.96 -0.70
C VAL A 1104 -56.86 17.42 0.72
N SER A 1105 -57.46 16.57 1.57
CA SER A 1105 -57.68 16.86 2.99
C SER A 1105 -56.37 17.10 3.74
N PHE A 1106 -55.31 16.37 3.41
CA PHE A 1106 -53.98 16.57 3.98
C PHE A 1106 -53.45 17.98 3.68
N LYS A 1107 -53.56 18.44 2.42
CA LYS A 1107 -53.15 19.77 1.99
C LYS A 1107 -54.03 20.88 2.58
N VAL A 1108 -55.35 20.67 2.73
CA VAL A 1108 -56.27 21.61 3.39
C VAL A 1108 -55.88 21.82 4.86
N ARG A 1109 -55.53 20.75 5.57
CA ARG A 1109 -55.36 20.78 7.04
C ARG A 1109 -53.94 21.08 7.49
N LEU A 1110 -52.92 20.62 6.75
CA LEU A 1110 -51.51 20.75 7.13
C LEU A 1110 -50.72 21.70 6.22
N GLY A 1111 -51.34 22.26 5.17
CA GLY A 1111 -50.67 23.13 4.20
C GLY A 1111 -49.66 22.36 3.33
N THR A 1112 -48.45 22.88 3.20
CA THR A 1112 -47.29 22.19 2.59
C THR A 1112 -46.28 21.78 3.68
N PRO A 1113 -46.57 20.74 4.47
CA PRO A 1113 -45.74 20.37 5.60
C PRO A 1113 -44.38 19.82 5.11
N PRO A 1114 -43.29 20.03 5.89
CA PRO A 1114 -41.96 19.57 5.50
C PRO A 1114 -41.88 18.03 5.41
N PRO A 1115 -40.92 17.49 4.62
CA PRO A 1115 -40.77 16.07 4.33
C PRO A 1115 -40.95 15.10 5.50
N HIS A 1116 -40.33 15.44 6.64
CA HIS A 1116 -40.33 14.61 7.85
C HIS A 1116 -41.70 14.56 8.54
N VAL A 1117 -42.52 15.63 8.44
CA VAL A 1117 -43.89 15.66 8.99
C VAL A 1117 -44.83 14.79 8.18
N VAL A 1118 -44.68 14.79 6.85
CA VAL A 1118 -45.42 13.88 5.95
C VAL A 1118 -45.11 12.43 6.29
N LEU A 1119 -43.82 12.09 6.38
CA LEU A 1119 -43.35 10.75 6.73
C LEU A 1119 -43.83 10.31 8.12
N GLY A 1120 -43.72 11.19 9.12
CA GLY A 1120 -44.22 10.91 10.47
C GLY A 1120 -45.73 10.68 10.52
N THR A 1121 -46.51 11.48 9.78
CA THR A 1121 -47.97 11.36 9.76
C THR A 1121 -48.42 10.07 9.06
N VAL A 1122 -47.84 9.73 7.90
CA VAL A 1122 -48.13 8.49 7.17
C VAL A 1122 -47.69 7.25 7.96
N GLY A 1123 -46.52 7.28 8.59
CA GLY A 1123 -46.04 6.20 9.46
C GLY A 1123 -46.95 5.96 10.67
N THR A 1124 -47.41 7.04 11.31
CA THR A 1124 -48.35 6.96 12.44
C THR A 1124 -49.71 6.43 12.00
N LEU A 1125 -50.20 6.84 10.83
CA LEU A 1125 -51.46 6.34 10.25
C LEU A 1125 -51.41 4.83 9.96
N GLY A 1126 -50.29 4.35 9.40
CA GLY A 1126 -50.03 2.92 9.19
C GLY A 1126 -50.00 2.14 10.50
N ALA A 1127 -49.29 2.65 11.51
CA ALA A 1127 -49.20 2.02 12.82
C ALA A 1127 -50.55 1.96 13.57
N VAL A 1128 -51.30 3.07 13.59
CA VAL A 1128 -52.64 3.12 14.19
C VAL A 1128 -53.59 2.16 13.47
N THR A 1129 -53.51 2.08 12.13
CA THR A 1129 -54.31 1.12 11.37
C THR A 1129 -53.92 -0.32 11.66
N ALA A 1130 -52.63 -0.63 11.82
CA ALA A 1130 -52.18 -1.97 12.19
C ALA A 1130 -52.68 -2.36 13.59
N VAL A 1131 -52.61 -1.44 14.56
CA VAL A 1131 -53.02 -1.71 15.96
C VAL A 1131 -54.53 -1.80 16.11
N LEU A 1132 -55.30 -0.91 15.47
CA LEU A 1132 -56.77 -0.88 15.59
C LEU A 1132 -57.48 -1.77 14.57
N GLY A 1133 -56.90 -1.92 13.37
CA GLY A 1133 -57.48 -2.69 12.27
C GLY A 1133 -57.22 -4.19 12.37
N LEU A 1134 -56.08 -4.62 12.92
CA LEU A 1134 -55.77 -6.06 13.05
C LEU A 1134 -56.79 -6.81 13.92
N PRO A 1135 -57.20 -6.30 15.11
CA PRO A 1135 -58.26 -6.93 15.90
C PRO A 1135 -59.60 -7.01 15.14
N LEU A 1136 -59.94 -5.99 14.34
CA LEU A 1136 -61.17 -5.98 13.55
C LEU A 1136 -61.12 -7.00 12.41
N VAL A 1137 -60.00 -7.11 11.70
CA VAL A 1137 -59.79 -8.11 10.65
C VAL A 1137 -59.81 -9.52 11.24
N LEU A 1138 -59.18 -9.73 12.40
CA LEU A 1138 -59.24 -11.02 13.11
C LEU A 1138 -60.66 -11.35 13.58
N LEU A 1139 -61.42 -10.36 14.05
CA LEU A 1139 -62.83 -10.52 14.41
C LEU A 1139 -63.69 -10.87 13.19
N LEU A 1140 -63.52 -10.18 12.07
CA LEU A 1140 -64.21 -10.49 10.81
C LEU A 1140 -63.83 -11.88 10.28
N ALA A 1141 -62.58 -12.28 10.45
CA ALA A 1141 -62.12 -13.62 10.11
C ALA A 1141 -62.72 -14.70 11.02
N GLU A 1142 -62.97 -14.39 12.29
CA GLU A 1142 -63.67 -15.30 13.20
C GLU A 1142 -65.18 -15.35 12.98
N LEU A 1143 -65.78 -14.26 12.53
CA LEU A 1143 -67.19 -14.21 12.14
C LEU A 1143 -67.45 -14.81 10.75
N GLY A 1144 -66.41 -15.31 10.07
CA GLY A 1144 -66.50 -15.88 8.71
C GLY A 1144 -66.79 -14.85 7.62
N ALA A 1145 -66.67 -13.55 7.93
CA ALA A 1145 -66.81 -12.46 6.97
C ALA A 1145 -65.51 -12.21 6.17
N GLU A 1146 -64.37 -12.66 6.70
CA GLU A 1146 -63.06 -12.68 6.03
C GLU A 1146 -62.48 -14.10 6.13
N ASP A 1147 -61.68 -14.53 5.15
CA ASP A 1147 -61.01 -15.82 5.23
C ASP A 1147 -59.90 -15.79 6.30
N ARG A 1148 -59.82 -16.83 7.14
CA ARG A 1148 -58.67 -17.01 8.06
C ARG A 1148 -57.38 -17.18 7.24
N TRP A 1149 -56.55 -16.14 7.23
CA TRP A 1149 -55.30 -16.03 6.46
C TRP A 1149 -54.24 -17.10 6.78
N TRP A 1150 -54.39 -17.80 7.91
CA TRP A 1150 -53.49 -18.87 8.38
C TRP A 1150 -53.97 -20.29 8.07
N SER A 1151 -55.25 -20.49 7.72
CA SER A 1151 -55.87 -21.82 7.84
C SER A 1151 -56.16 -22.54 6.52
N ARG A 1152 -55.39 -22.29 5.46
CA ARG A 1152 -55.39 -23.18 4.27
C ARG A 1152 -53.96 -23.56 3.89
N SER A 1153 -53.76 -24.86 3.82
CA SER A 1153 -52.54 -25.67 3.70
C SER A 1153 -51.66 -25.41 2.47
N ALA A 1154 -51.26 -24.17 2.22
CA ALA A 1154 -50.16 -23.85 1.33
C ALA A 1154 -48.99 -23.33 2.18
N ALA A 1155 -47.83 -24.00 2.09
CA ALA A 1155 -46.60 -23.55 2.73
C ALA A 1155 -46.34 -22.09 2.35
N VAL A 1156 -46.42 -21.18 3.31
CA VAL A 1156 -46.15 -19.77 3.09
C VAL A 1156 -44.68 -19.65 2.69
N ASN A 1157 -44.42 -19.19 1.47
CA ASN A 1157 -43.06 -18.93 0.98
C ASN A 1157 -42.54 -17.67 1.68
N TRP A 1158 -42.06 -17.84 2.92
CA TRP A 1158 -41.58 -16.76 3.77
C TRP A 1158 -40.54 -15.86 3.11
N PRO A 1159 -39.56 -16.36 2.34
CA PRO A 1159 -38.67 -15.51 1.55
C PRO A 1159 -39.39 -14.59 0.57
N LEU A 1160 -40.43 -15.06 -0.10
CA LEU A 1160 -41.24 -14.25 -1.01
C LEU A 1160 -42.05 -13.20 -0.24
N VAL A 1161 -42.66 -13.58 0.88
CA VAL A 1161 -43.41 -12.67 1.75
C VAL A 1161 -42.50 -11.57 2.32
N ILE A 1162 -41.31 -11.93 2.79
CA ILE A 1162 -40.33 -11.00 3.35
C ILE A 1162 -39.74 -10.11 2.25
N GLY A 1163 -39.35 -10.69 1.12
CA GLY A 1163 -38.80 -9.95 -0.02
C GLY A 1163 -39.81 -8.96 -0.59
N SER A 1164 -41.06 -9.39 -0.71
CA SER A 1164 -42.14 -8.55 -1.17
C SER A 1164 -42.47 -7.48 -0.11
N ALA A 1165 -42.54 -7.82 1.19
CA ALA A 1165 -42.68 -6.81 2.25
C ALA A 1165 -41.55 -5.77 2.24
N ALA A 1166 -40.31 -6.16 1.92
CA ALA A 1166 -39.20 -5.23 1.75
C ALA A 1166 -39.38 -4.33 0.51
N VAL A 1167 -39.86 -4.88 -0.62
CA VAL A 1167 -40.22 -4.11 -1.81
C VAL A 1167 -41.38 -3.15 -1.53
N ASP A 1168 -42.38 -3.55 -0.73
CA ASP A 1168 -43.49 -2.70 -0.33
C ASP A 1168 -43.05 -1.62 0.66
N VAL A 1169 -42.10 -1.91 1.56
CA VAL A 1169 -41.47 -0.87 2.37
C VAL A 1169 -40.75 0.12 1.46
N VAL A 1170 -40.03 -0.34 0.44
CA VAL A 1170 -39.38 0.55 -0.53
C VAL A 1170 -40.40 1.33 -1.36
N TYR A 1171 -41.48 0.71 -1.85
CA TYR A 1171 -42.54 1.34 -2.63
C TYR A 1171 -43.30 2.38 -1.79
N ASN A 1172 -43.71 2.03 -0.59
CA ASN A 1172 -44.43 2.95 0.32
C ASN A 1172 -43.49 4.03 0.85
N THR A 1173 -42.22 3.73 1.12
CA THR A 1173 -41.21 4.75 1.45
C THR A 1173 -40.96 5.65 0.26
N SER A 1174 -40.99 5.13 -0.98
CA SER A 1174 -40.85 5.92 -2.21
C SER A 1174 -42.09 6.76 -2.50
N ILE A 1175 -43.30 6.29 -2.17
CA ILE A 1175 -44.53 7.10 -2.20
C ILE A 1175 -44.47 8.18 -1.13
N ALA A 1176 -44.02 7.85 0.08
CA ALA A 1176 -43.91 8.81 1.17
C ALA A 1176 -42.79 9.83 0.92
N TRP A 1177 -41.67 9.41 0.33
CA TRP A 1177 -40.60 10.28 -0.18
C TRP A 1177 -41.07 11.08 -1.40
N GLY A 1178 -41.90 10.51 -2.27
CA GLY A 1178 -42.54 11.20 -3.38
C GLY A 1178 -43.50 12.29 -2.90
N LEU A 1179 -44.30 12.01 -1.86
CA LEU A 1179 -45.16 12.98 -1.18
C LEU A 1179 -44.34 14.07 -0.46
N ALA A 1180 -43.16 13.70 0.04
CA ALA A 1180 -42.28 14.56 0.82
C ALA A 1180 -41.35 15.44 -0.03
N PHE A 1181 -40.84 14.93 -1.16
CA PHE A 1181 -39.79 15.56 -1.96
C PHE A 1181 -40.16 15.82 -3.42
N ALA A 1182 -41.25 15.24 -3.95
CA ALA A 1182 -41.58 15.36 -5.37
C ALA A 1182 -42.83 16.22 -5.61
N SER A 1183 -42.72 17.06 -6.64
CA SER A 1183 -43.86 17.56 -7.39
C SER A 1183 -44.80 16.38 -7.74
N PRO A 1184 -46.15 16.55 -7.71
CA PRO A 1184 -47.16 15.52 -8.04
C PRO A 1184 -46.89 14.73 -9.33
N VAL A 1185 -46.04 15.28 -10.20
CA VAL A 1185 -45.50 14.72 -11.43
C VAL A 1185 -44.80 13.37 -11.23
N PHE A 1186 -43.94 13.19 -10.22
CA PHE A 1186 -43.06 12.00 -10.16
C PHE A 1186 -43.82 10.71 -9.78
N ILE A 1187 -44.74 10.80 -8.81
CA ILE A 1187 -45.64 9.69 -8.43
C ILE A 1187 -46.51 9.28 -9.63
N SER A 1188 -46.97 10.28 -10.39
CA SER A 1188 -47.92 10.07 -11.46
C SER A 1188 -47.26 9.53 -12.74
N VAL A 1189 -45.96 9.81 -12.98
CA VAL A 1189 -45.17 9.15 -14.04
C VAL A 1189 -45.09 7.64 -13.79
N GLY A 1190 -44.86 7.21 -12.54
CA GLY A 1190 -44.77 5.79 -12.19
C GLY A 1190 -46.06 5.01 -12.44
N VAL A 1191 -47.21 5.60 -12.11
CA VAL A 1191 -48.53 4.98 -12.32
C VAL A 1191 -48.87 4.88 -13.82
N VAL A 1192 -48.45 5.86 -14.62
CA VAL A 1192 -48.71 5.91 -16.07
C VAL A 1192 -47.83 4.94 -16.84
N VAL A 1193 -46.56 4.77 -16.44
CA VAL A 1193 -45.65 3.76 -17.02
C VAL A 1193 -46.07 2.34 -16.62
N GLY A 1194 -46.70 2.17 -15.45
CA GLY A 1194 -47.19 0.86 -15.00
C GLY A 1194 -48.27 0.26 -15.90
N THR A 1195 -49.11 1.08 -16.54
CA THR A 1195 -50.21 0.60 -17.39
C THR A 1195 -49.73 -0.19 -18.63
N PRO A 1196 -48.85 0.34 -19.51
CA PRO A 1196 -48.35 -0.42 -20.65
C PRO A 1196 -47.45 -1.59 -20.24
N VAL A 1197 -46.71 -1.47 -19.13
CA VAL A 1197 -45.90 -2.58 -18.59
C VAL A 1197 -46.80 -3.73 -18.15
N ASN A 1198 -47.89 -3.46 -17.45
CA ASN A 1198 -48.83 -4.49 -17.03
C ASN A 1198 -49.59 -5.09 -18.21
N MET A 1199 -49.99 -4.30 -19.21
CA MET A 1199 -50.59 -4.85 -20.44
C MET A 1199 -49.63 -5.78 -21.19
N PHE A 1200 -48.34 -5.47 -21.19
CA PHE A 1200 -47.31 -6.35 -21.75
C PHE A 1200 -47.15 -7.63 -20.93
N ILE A 1201 -47.20 -7.52 -19.60
CA ILE A 1201 -47.17 -8.66 -18.68
C ILE A 1201 -48.41 -9.55 -18.90
N ASP A 1202 -49.62 -8.98 -19.01
CA ASP A 1202 -50.85 -9.72 -19.26
C ASP A 1202 -50.81 -10.45 -20.62
N ALA A 1203 -50.27 -9.80 -21.65
CA ALA A 1203 -50.07 -10.39 -22.98
C ALA A 1203 -49.08 -11.57 -22.98
N THR A 1204 -48.01 -11.47 -22.19
CA THR A 1204 -46.89 -12.43 -22.20
C THR A 1204 -47.08 -13.57 -21.20
N LEU A 1205 -47.67 -13.29 -20.04
CA LEU A 1205 -47.84 -14.27 -18.95
C LEU A 1205 -49.22 -14.91 -18.93
N HIS A 1206 -50.27 -14.18 -19.34
CA HIS A 1206 -51.65 -14.68 -19.31
C HIS A 1206 -52.20 -14.97 -20.72
N GLY A 1207 -51.44 -14.66 -21.78
CA GLY A 1207 -51.85 -14.88 -23.18
C GLY A 1207 -52.98 -13.95 -23.64
N GLU A 1208 -53.31 -12.93 -22.83
CA GLU A 1208 -54.37 -11.97 -23.11
C GLU A 1208 -53.82 -10.83 -23.97
N MET A 1209 -53.86 -11.02 -25.29
CA MET A 1209 -53.39 -10.00 -26.22
C MET A 1209 -54.28 -8.74 -26.14
N PRO A 1210 -53.71 -7.55 -25.85
CA PRO A 1210 -54.51 -6.35 -25.72
C PRO A 1210 -55.13 -5.95 -27.05
N SER A 1211 -56.43 -5.67 -27.04
CA SER A 1211 -57.14 -5.15 -28.20
C SER A 1211 -56.63 -3.75 -28.58
N LEU A 1212 -56.81 -3.37 -29.85
CA LEU A 1212 -56.49 -2.02 -30.33
C LEU A 1212 -57.15 -0.93 -29.46
N ALA A 1213 -58.36 -1.17 -28.97
CA ALA A 1213 -59.06 -0.26 -28.07
C ALA A 1213 -58.37 -0.09 -26.70
N GLN A 1214 -57.78 -1.15 -26.14
CA GLN A 1214 -57.01 -1.07 -24.89
C GLN A 1214 -55.70 -0.29 -25.08
N TYR A 1215 -55.01 -0.48 -26.20
CA TYR A 1215 -53.83 0.32 -26.54
C TYR A 1215 -54.18 1.81 -26.70
N VAL A 1216 -55.30 2.10 -27.38
CA VAL A 1216 -55.82 3.47 -27.51
C VAL A 1216 -56.17 4.05 -26.14
N GLY A 1217 -56.84 3.27 -25.28
CA GLY A 1217 -57.18 3.69 -23.91
C GLY A 1217 -55.95 4.03 -23.06
N ALA A 1218 -54.92 3.18 -23.08
CA ALA A 1218 -53.66 3.41 -22.36
C ALA A 1218 -52.92 4.65 -22.89
N ALA A 1219 -52.89 4.84 -24.21
CA ALA A 1219 -52.30 6.02 -24.84
C ALA A 1219 -53.04 7.32 -24.43
N VAL A 1220 -54.37 7.28 -24.37
CA VAL A 1220 -55.19 8.42 -23.94
C VAL A 1220 -54.91 8.80 -22.48
N ILE A 1221 -54.73 7.82 -21.59
CA ILE A 1221 -54.35 8.06 -20.19
C ILE A 1221 -52.95 8.68 -20.10
N ALA A 1222 -51.98 8.19 -20.88
CA ALA A 1222 -50.63 8.73 -20.89
C ALA A 1222 -50.58 10.19 -21.39
N VAL A 1223 -51.34 10.52 -22.45
CA VAL A 1223 -51.45 11.89 -22.98
C VAL A 1223 -52.16 12.82 -22.00
N SER A 1224 -53.25 12.36 -21.37
CA SER A 1224 -53.91 13.10 -20.29
C SER A 1224 -52.94 13.48 -19.18
N PHE A 1225 -52.13 12.52 -18.75
CA PHE A 1225 -51.16 12.75 -17.71
C PHE A 1225 -50.10 13.79 -18.11
N ALA A 1226 -49.52 13.67 -19.30
CA ALA A 1226 -48.56 14.64 -19.82
C ALA A 1226 -49.13 16.07 -19.83
N LEU A 1227 -50.41 16.22 -20.19
CA LEU A 1227 -51.11 17.51 -20.17
C LEU A 1227 -51.36 18.04 -18.75
N LEU A 1228 -51.63 17.18 -17.76
CA LEU A 1228 -51.75 17.59 -16.36
C LEU A 1228 -50.43 18.12 -15.78
N VAL A 1229 -49.31 17.54 -16.21
CA VAL A 1229 -47.95 17.86 -15.74
C VAL A 1229 -47.37 19.11 -16.39
N CYS A 1230 -47.60 19.29 -17.70
CA CYS A 1230 -46.94 20.35 -18.48
C CYS A 1230 -47.57 21.75 -18.32
N VAL A 1231 -48.63 21.90 -17.52
CA VAL A 1231 -49.26 23.21 -17.26
C VAL A 1231 -48.68 23.81 -15.97
N PRO A 1232 -47.95 24.94 -16.04
CA PRO A 1232 -47.36 25.57 -14.87
C PRO A 1232 -48.45 25.94 -13.85
N THR A 1233 -48.32 25.49 -12.59
CA THR A 1233 -48.96 26.20 -11.47
C THR A 1233 -48.30 27.57 -11.41
N SER A 1234 -49.06 28.63 -11.71
CA SER A 1234 -48.58 30.01 -11.63
C SER A 1234 -47.87 30.26 -10.30
N ARG A 1235 -46.60 30.70 -10.39
CA ARG A 1235 -45.87 31.34 -9.29
C ARG A 1235 -46.63 32.60 -8.86
N SER A 1236 -47.42 32.51 -7.80
CA SER A 1236 -47.83 33.65 -6.97
C SER A 1236 -48.45 33.12 -5.69
N GLU A 1237 -48.07 33.72 -4.56
CA GLU A 1237 -48.50 33.41 -3.18
C GLU A 1237 -47.61 32.43 -2.40
N MET A 1238 -46.38 32.89 -2.13
CA MET A 1238 -45.72 32.64 -0.84
C MET A 1238 -45.06 33.94 -0.37
N THR A 1239 -45.88 34.99 -0.27
CA THR A 1239 -45.59 36.23 0.45
C THR A 1239 -46.85 36.62 1.20
N VAL A 1240 -46.93 36.22 2.47
CA VAL A 1240 -47.77 36.87 3.48
C VAL A 1240 -46.95 37.04 4.75
N HIS A 1241 -46.58 38.30 4.98
CA HIS A 1241 -46.35 39.00 6.23
C HIS A 1241 -46.28 38.21 7.55
N SER A 1242 -45.18 38.40 8.28
CA SER A 1242 -45.29 38.88 9.67
C SER A 1242 -44.30 40.01 9.91
N THR A 1243 -44.85 41.21 9.98
CA THR A 1243 -44.22 42.40 10.57
C THR A 1243 -44.24 42.28 12.09
N SER A 1244 -43.16 42.78 12.68
CA SER A 1244 -42.93 43.12 14.09
C SER A 1244 -44.13 43.73 14.83
N SER A 1245 -44.31 43.34 16.10
CA SER A 1245 -44.40 44.29 17.23
C SER A 1245 -44.40 43.55 18.58
N ASP A 1246 -43.34 43.81 19.34
CA ASP A 1246 -43.31 44.17 20.77
C ASP A 1246 -44.20 43.45 21.79
N SER A 1247 -43.54 42.81 22.75
CA SER A 1247 -43.82 43.05 24.17
C SER A 1247 -42.51 43.21 24.95
N LEU A 1248 -42.15 44.47 25.15
CA LEU A 1248 -41.34 44.97 26.26
C LEU A 1248 -42.09 44.75 27.58
N VAL A 1249 -41.37 44.46 28.67
CA VAL A 1249 -41.15 45.35 29.83
C VAL A 1249 -40.75 44.54 31.07
N LEU A 1250 -39.58 44.87 31.62
CA LEU A 1250 -39.15 45.00 33.03
C LEU A 1250 -37.62 44.75 33.05
N SER A 1251 -36.75 45.77 32.95
CA SER A 1251 -36.26 46.66 34.04
C SER A 1251 -35.88 45.86 35.31
N ALA A 1252 -34.70 46.00 35.92
CA ALA A 1252 -33.87 47.18 36.08
C ALA A 1252 -32.42 46.82 36.52
N ARG A 1253 -31.48 47.74 36.18
CA ARG A 1253 -30.37 48.31 36.99
C ARG A 1253 -29.32 47.35 37.58
N GLU A 1254 -28.02 47.63 37.61
CA GLU A 1254 -27.15 48.81 37.51
C GLU A 1254 -25.76 48.23 37.09
N GLY A 1255 -24.91 48.84 36.26
CA GLY A 1255 -24.19 50.07 36.54
C GLY A 1255 -22.72 49.79 36.91
N GLY A 1256 -21.81 49.91 35.94
CA GLY A 1256 -20.46 50.49 36.16
C GLY A 1256 -19.25 49.59 36.43
N SER A 1257 -18.25 49.76 35.56
CA SER A 1257 -16.79 49.70 35.74
C SER A 1257 -16.01 48.43 35.37
N THR A 1258 -14.85 48.71 34.75
CA THR A 1258 -13.74 47.89 34.22
C THR A 1258 -13.93 47.19 32.89
#